data_AF-A0A521UC79-F1
#
_entry.id   AF-A0A521UC79-F1
#
_cell.length_a   1.000
_cell.length_b   1.000
_cell.length_c   1.000
_cell.angle_alpha   90.00
_cell.angle_beta   90.00
_cell.angle_gamma   90.00
#
_symmetry.space_group_name_H-M   'P 1'
#
loop_
_entity.id
_entity.type
_entity.pdbx_description
1 polymer ?
#
loop_
_entity_poly.entity_id
_entity_poly.type
_entity_poly.pdbx_seq_one_letter_code
_entity_poly.pdbx_strand_id
1 'polypeptide(L)'
;MCTVDQCVEGRGCVFAPDNNRCISPAFCDPLRDCTPVECASDANCDNGDPCDGAERCSAGRCTRGTPLACSDGVSCTTDRCIPGRGCVNLPDDNACNDGSFCNGVERCLAGRGCVPQMAIRCDDGDPCTTDSCDEARRACITRPTDNDSDGFAPLTCAGGRDCNDNDRTVNPGAPEACNDGRDNNCDGRSDCADVMCAATPACGMCIPSGPERCGDALDNDCDRLVDCADRDCATAPLCNMCVPTGPENNPMACADGVDNDCDGRLDCADDLCARTPGCAMCVPTGRVEVCGDGRDNDCNGATDCADPACAPTDACRVTNETCATARIISVPGRASGTTMNAADDFTPACAGMGAPDVVYVVRNPTRQTITIDTEGSSYDTALIVFRGDCATAPIACDDDGGSGTNSRLVLPDAEPGTYFIVVDGWNTSRGAFQLNVSVGTREVCDNRVDDDGDGLTDCADRADCAASPFCMMCMPTGREVTAAACSNGLDDDCDGQADCADAECAGLGMCACVPSPEVCNDGRDNNCNGLTDCSDPSCRMSPLCPSCVPTGTEADAMSCADGRDNDCDGQIDCADMFCAPLPVCSMAPPNDTCAAPIVVTVPSSTRGDLNGARNDFTPLTMGFPGCAGGAGGDVVYALRVLRDTTLTIDTLGSNFDTVLYVRRSPCESGPQLACNDDTSGTTSRVTFAATAGVYYVFVDGFGAEARGNFVLNIAEGTPREVCNNRRDDDGDGQTDCADSDCAADPTCRCVPAPESSDLTCRDGRDNDCDGQADCADIDCRNTRACCRPTGAEGDARSCADGIDNDCDGLLDCADPGCAAQRMCCRPTAAREMGVGACTDGVDNDCDGVSDCSDSDCRPSATSGGECCNGVDDNSNRLIDEFACACEGSAQCSGVGAGGPFPSNTCWSTTFRVCAPRCDLLGGNLFCSNFFAGTRCNTMTGECVR
;
A
#
# COMPACT_ATOMS: atom_id res chain seq x y z
N MET A 1 75.84 -0.28 -25.28
CA MET A 1 75.27 0.92 -25.91
C MET A 1 74.45 1.65 -24.87
N CYS A 2 75.08 2.67 -24.30
CA CYS A 2 74.56 3.48 -23.21
C CYS A 2 73.64 4.63 -23.65
N THR A 3 73.30 4.75 -24.93
CA THR A 3 72.36 5.76 -25.43
C THR A 3 70.92 5.27 -25.39
N VAL A 4 69.98 6.21 -25.28
CA VAL A 4 68.55 6.00 -25.53
C VAL A 4 68.24 6.58 -26.91
N ASP A 5 67.96 5.68 -27.84
CA ASP A 5 67.84 6.03 -29.24
C ASP A 5 66.36 6.25 -29.59
N GLN A 6 66.00 7.44 -30.03
CA GLN A 6 64.68 7.76 -30.55
C GLN A 6 64.78 8.21 -32.01
N CYS A 7 63.98 7.61 -32.87
CA CYS A 7 63.89 8.03 -34.27
C CYS A 7 62.64 8.91 -34.43
N VAL A 8 62.87 10.18 -34.73
CA VAL A 8 61.81 11.16 -34.99
C VAL A 8 61.61 11.24 -36.50
N GLU A 9 60.38 10.97 -36.95
CA GLU A 9 60.05 10.98 -38.38
C GLU A 9 60.29 12.40 -38.96
N GLY A 10 61.16 12.47 -39.98
CA GLY A 10 61.61 13.73 -40.60
C GLY A 10 62.89 14.37 -40.01
N ARG A 11 63.45 13.87 -38.90
CA ARG A 11 64.70 14.42 -38.30
C ARG A 11 65.84 13.40 -38.13
N GLY A 12 65.60 12.12 -38.43
CA GLY A 12 66.58 11.05 -38.24
C GLY A 12 66.65 10.56 -36.79
N CYS A 13 67.50 9.56 -36.53
CA CYS A 13 67.66 9.00 -35.19
C CYS A 13 68.61 9.85 -34.34
N VAL A 14 68.13 10.23 -33.16
CA VAL A 14 68.88 11.02 -32.17
C VAL A 14 69.38 10.05 -31.09
N PHE A 15 70.69 10.01 -30.91
CA PHE A 15 71.37 9.16 -29.93
C PHE A 15 71.65 9.97 -28.67
N ALA A 16 70.75 9.94 -27.69
CA ALA A 16 70.89 10.68 -26.44
C ALA A 16 71.68 9.83 -25.42
N PRO A 17 72.84 10.31 -24.89
CA PRO A 17 73.60 9.56 -23.89
C PRO A 17 72.82 9.43 -22.57
N ASP A 18 72.75 8.20 -22.03
CA ASP A 18 72.09 7.86 -20.75
C ASP A 18 73.08 7.13 -19.82
N ASN A 19 73.56 7.85 -18.81
CA ASN A 19 74.54 7.34 -17.85
C ASN A 19 73.98 6.21 -16.97
N ASN A 20 72.65 6.06 -16.86
CA ASN A 20 72.02 4.99 -16.07
C ASN A 20 72.15 3.61 -16.73
N ARG A 21 72.50 3.59 -18.03
CA ARG A 21 72.80 2.34 -18.76
C ARG A 21 74.24 1.86 -18.59
N CYS A 22 75.07 2.62 -17.87
CA CYS A 22 76.44 2.28 -17.55
C CYS A 22 76.57 1.70 -16.14
N ILE A 23 77.44 0.69 -15.98
CA ILE A 23 77.78 0.18 -14.66
C ILE A 23 78.66 1.22 -13.98
N SER A 24 78.13 1.86 -12.94
CA SER A 24 78.83 2.89 -12.18
C SER A 24 80.21 2.39 -11.68
N PRO A 25 81.30 3.20 -11.82
CA PRO A 25 81.31 4.58 -12.31
C PRO A 25 81.77 4.66 -13.77
N ALA A 26 80.85 4.89 -14.70
CA ALA A 26 81.19 5.16 -16.09
C ALA A 26 80.23 6.15 -16.77
N PHE A 27 80.76 7.11 -17.53
CA PHE A 27 79.96 8.06 -18.33
C PHE A 27 79.69 7.50 -19.72
N CYS A 28 78.48 7.76 -20.22
CA CYS A 28 78.08 7.39 -21.56
C CYS A 28 78.70 8.34 -22.59
N ASP A 29 79.71 7.87 -23.31
CA ASP A 29 80.21 8.52 -24.53
C ASP A 29 79.47 7.92 -25.75
N PRO A 30 78.69 8.70 -26.52
CA PRO A 30 77.94 8.21 -27.68
C PRO A 30 78.78 7.50 -28.75
N LEU A 31 80.12 7.67 -28.76
CA LEU A 31 81.05 7.05 -29.69
C LEU A 31 81.91 5.95 -29.06
N ARG A 32 82.00 5.88 -27.72
CA ARG A 32 82.92 4.99 -26.99
C ARG A 32 82.26 4.11 -25.92
N ASP A 33 80.93 4.15 -25.82
CA ASP A 33 80.14 3.45 -24.80
C ASP A 33 80.59 3.87 -23.37
N CYS A 34 80.34 3.05 -22.35
CA CYS A 34 80.64 3.39 -20.95
C CYS A 34 82.13 3.56 -20.66
N THR A 35 82.56 4.79 -20.32
CA THR A 35 83.96 5.13 -19.99
C THR A 35 84.18 5.27 -18.48
N PRO A 36 85.12 4.54 -17.84
CA PRO A 36 85.29 4.55 -16.39
C PRO A 36 85.86 5.86 -15.83
N VAL A 37 85.35 6.28 -14.67
CA VAL A 37 85.77 7.52 -13.97
C VAL A 37 86.85 7.23 -12.93
N GLU A 38 88.03 7.83 -13.11
CA GLU A 38 89.06 7.86 -12.07
C GLU A 38 88.76 9.00 -11.08
N CYS A 39 88.88 8.74 -9.78
CA CYS A 39 88.57 9.70 -8.73
C CYS A 39 89.78 9.98 -7.82
N ALA A 40 89.89 11.23 -7.35
CA ALA A 40 90.91 11.63 -6.36
C ALA A 40 90.30 11.97 -4.99
N SER A 41 88.99 12.20 -4.94
CA SER A 41 88.22 12.48 -3.72
C SER A 41 86.77 12.03 -3.89
N ASP A 42 86.04 11.88 -2.77
CA ASP A 42 84.62 11.46 -2.77
C ASP A 42 83.74 12.40 -3.61
N ALA A 43 84.04 13.70 -3.64
CA ALA A 43 83.31 14.70 -4.44
C ALA A 43 83.41 14.49 -5.96
N ASN A 44 84.38 13.70 -6.44
CA ASN A 44 84.49 13.35 -7.85
C ASN A 44 83.55 12.20 -8.26
N CYS A 45 82.91 11.55 -7.29
CA CYS A 45 82.09 10.37 -7.49
C CYS A 45 80.59 10.65 -7.37
N ASP A 46 80.21 11.78 -6.78
CA ASP A 46 78.82 12.20 -6.58
C ASP A 46 78.17 12.53 -7.93
N ASN A 47 77.16 11.75 -8.30
CA ASN A 47 76.40 11.91 -9.55
C ASN A 47 75.15 12.81 -9.38
N GLY A 48 74.91 13.34 -8.17
CA GLY A 48 73.75 14.15 -7.85
C GLY A 48 72.43 13.38 -7.73
N ASP A 49 72.45 12.05 -7.76
CA ASP A 49 71.27 11.22 -7.53
C ASP A 49 71.15 10.86 -6.03
N PRO A 50 70.14 11.38 -5.32
CA PRO A 50 69.93 11.03 -3.92
C PRO A 50 69.55 9.55 -3.71
N CYS A 51 69.17 8.79 -4.74
CA CYS A 51 68.60 7.45 -4.62
C CYS A 51 69.62 6.31 -4.49
N ASP A 52 70.82 6.43 -5.03
CA ASP A 52 71.92 5.46 -4.87
C ASP A 52 72.91 5.82 -3.75
N GLY A 53 72.73 7.01 -3.17
CA GLY A 53 73.41 7.49 -1.98
C GLY A 53 74.85 7.93 -2.24
N ALA A 54 75.42 8.71 -1.33
CA ALA A 54 76.73 9.36 -1.56
C ALA A 54 77.85 8.34 -1.88
N GLU A 55 78.37 8.40 -3.11
CA GLU A 55 79.47 7.57 -3.59
C GLU A 55 80.80 7.97 -2.97
N ARG A 56 81.64 6.98 -2.67
CA ARG A 56 82.98 7.20 -2.11
C ARG A 56 84.08 6.80 -3.06
N CYS A 57 85.14 7.58 -3.09
CA CYS A 57 86.34 7.28 -3.84
C CYS A 57 87.26 6.36 -3.03
N SER A 58 87.39 5.10 -3.45
CA SER A 58 88.27 4.12 -2.82
C SER A 58 89.31 3.62 -3.83
N ALA A 59 90.58 3.90 -3.54
CA ALA A 59 91.73 3.49 -4.36
C ALA A 59 91.65 3.92 -5.85
N GLY A 60 91.24 5.17 -6.09
CA GLY A 60 91.18 5.75 -7.44
C GLY A 60 89.91 5.41 -8.22
N ARG A 61 88.97 4.68 -7.61
CA ARG A 61 87.73 4.22 -8.23
C ARG A 61 86.52 4.53 -7.35
N CYS A 62 85.44 5.04 -7.94
CA CYS A 62 84.21 5.30 -7.19
C CYS A 62 83.52 3.99 -6.82
N THR A 63 83.05 3.93 -5.58
CA THR A 63 82.29 2.84 -5.00
C THR A 63 80.88 3.35 -4.68
N ARG A 64 79.86 2.56 -5.02
CA ARG A 64 78.44 2.94 -4.83
C ARG A 64 78.14 3.28 -3.38
N GLY A 65 77.29 4.30 -3.20
CA GLY A 65 76.69 4.60 -1.92
C GLY A 65 75.70 3.52 -1.48
N THR A 66 75.15 3.71 -0.28
CA THR A 66 74.04 2.89 0.20
C THR A 66 72.74 3.49 -0.34
N PRO A 67 71.92 2.73 -1.09
CA PRO A 67 70.69 3.25 -1.67
C PRO A 67 69.74 3.82 -0.61
N LEU A 68 69.08 4.93 -0.96
CA LEU A 68 68.14 5.62 -0.07
C LEU A 68 66.87 4.78 0.10
N ALA A 69 66.60 4.36 1.35
CA ALA A 69 65.39 3.63 1.69
C ALA A 69 64.23 4.61 1.84
N CYS A 70 63.23 4.52 0.96
CA CYS A 70 62.13 5.48 0.88
C CYS A 70 60.85 5.08 1.59
N SER A 71 60.82 3.93 2.26
CA SER A 71 59.57 3.52 2.89
C SER A 71 59.23 4.38 4.09
N ASP A 72 57.99 4.89 4.11
CA ASP A 72 57.43 5.58 5.28
C ASP A 72 56.75 4.65 6.28
N GLY A 73 56.76 3.33 6.00
CA GLY A 73 56.16 2.32 6.86
C GLY A 73 54.63 2.30 6.81
N VAL A 74 54.01 2.99 5.85
CA VAL A 74 52.57 2.92 5.61
C VAL A 74 52.30 1.87 4.52
N SER A 75 51.42 0.91 4.79
CA SER A 75 51.24 -0.25 3.89
C SER A 75 50.47 0.06 2.60
N CYS A 76 49.78 1.20 2.54
CA CYS A 76 48.99 1.62 1.38
C CYS A 76 49.65 2.71 0.53
N THR A 77 50.87 3.10 0.85
CA THR A 77 51.65 4.03 0.04
C THR A 77 52.55 3.26 -0.92
N THR A 78 52.59 3.73 -2.16
CA THR A 78 53.61 3.27 -3.11
C THR A 78 54.86 4.12 -2.91
N ASP A 79 55.82 3.56 -2.19
CA ASP A 79 57.09 4.20 -1.86
C ASP A 79 58.11 3.98 -2.97
N ARG A 80 58.56 5.06 -3.62
CA ARG A 80 59.60 4.98 -4.65
C ARG A 80 60.62 6.12 -4.54
N CYS A 81 61.86 5.80 -4.84
CA CYS A 81 62.90 6.81 -5.03
C CYS A 81 62.92 7.25 -6.49
N ILE A 82 62.74 8.55 -6.74
CA ILE A 82 62.81 9.14 -8.08
C ILE A 82 64.16 9.85 -8.23
N PRO A 83 65.00 9.48 -9.22
CA PRO A 83 66.27 10.14 -9.48
C PRO A 83 66.13 11.66 -9.57
N GLY A 84 66.92 12.39 -8.77
CA GLY A 84 66.90 13.86 -8.68
C GLY A 84 65.77 14.49 -7.83
N ARG A 85 64.73 13.75 -7.43
CA ARG A 85 63.68 14.21 -6.48
C ARG A 85 63.79 13.55 -5.11
N GLY A 86 64.45 12.40 -4.99
CA GLY A 86 64.50 11.63 -3.75
C GLY A 86 63.23 10.81 -3.51
N CYS A 87 62.89 10.56 -2.25
CA CYS A 87 61.76 9.71 -1.88
C CYS A 87 60.41 10.37 -2.14
N VAL A 88 59.50 9.61 -2.76
CA VAL A 88 58.14 10.04 -3.04
C VAL A 88 57.20 8.91 -2.64
N ASN A 89 56.26 9.23 -1.76
CA ASN A 89 55.29 8.28 -1.21
C ASN A 89 53.91 8.72 -1.68
N LEU A 90 53.33 7.96 -2.60
CA LEU A 90 52.01 8.26 -3.16
C LEU A 90 50.96 7.33 -2.52
N PRO A 91 49.89 7.89 -1.94
CA PRO A 91 48.76 7.09 -1.48
C PRO A 91 48.15 6.28 -2.62
N ASP A 92 47.85 5.00 -2.36
CA ASP A 92 47.10 4.12 -3.26
C ASP A 92 45.88 3.57 -2.52
N ASP A 93 44.71 4.11 -2.83
CA ASP A 93 43.44 3.72 -2.20
C ASP A 93 43.07 2.26 -2.52
N ASN A 94 43.52 1.71 -3.67
CA ASN A 94 43.24 0.32 -4.03
C ASN A 94 43.97 -0.69 -3.14
N ALA A 95 45.10 -0.30 -2.56
CA ALA A 95 45.85 -1.13 -1.63
C ALA A 95 45.13 -1.29 -0.27
N CYS A 96 44.11 -0.46 -0.01
CA CYS A 96 43.33 -0.50 1.23
C CYS A 96 42.04 -1.30 1.16
N ASN A 97 41.59 -1.69 -0.03
CA ASN A 97 40.36 -2.43 -0.20
C ASN A 97 40.49 -3.84 0.41
N ASP A 98 39.79 -4.07 1.53
CA ASP A 98 39.83 -5.36 2.23
C ASP A 98 38.78 -6.37 1.72
N GLY A 99 37.97 -5.94 0.74
CA GLY A 99 36.93 -6.73 0.10
C GLY A 99 35.60 -6.75 0.84
N SER A 100 35.52 -6.18 2.05
CA SER A 100 34.28 -5.98 2.81
C SER A 100 33.50 -4.82 2.20
N PHE A 101 32.18 -4.97 2.13
CA PHE A 101 31.29 -4.03 1.47
C PHE A 101 30.70 -3.02 2.46
N CYS A 102 30.29 -3.46 3.66
CA CYS A 102 29.48 -2.66 4.57
C CYS A 102 30.27 -1.61 5.37
N ASN A 103 31.58 -1.79 5.51
CA ASN A 103 32.49 -0.81 6.12
C ASN A 103 32.85 0.37 5.17
N GLY A 104 32.40 0.30 3.91
CA GLY A 104 32.57 1.35 2.90
C GLY A 104 33.95 1.38 2.26
N VAL A 105 34.14 2.31 1.31
CA VAL A 105 35.41 2.41 0.57
C VAL A 105 36.53 2.89 1.50
N GLU A 106 37.58 2.07 1.65
CA GLU A 106 38.76 2.43 2.42
C GLU A 106 39.69 3.32 1.62
N ARG A 107 40.19 4.38 2.27
CA ARG A 107 41.08 5.36 1.65
C ARG A 107 42.44 5.34 2.30
N CYS A 108 43.49 5.51 1.49
CA CYS A 108 44.84 5.63 2.01
C CYS A 108 45.09 7.07 2.44
N LEU A 109 45.24 7.29 3.76
CA LEU A 109 45.69 8.57 4.29
C LEU A 109 47.18 8.52 4.56
N ALA A 110 47.95 9.38 3.87
CA ALA A 110 49.38 9.57 4.09
C ALA A 110 49.64 9.92 5.56
N GLY A 111 50.15 8.94 6.33
CA GLY A 111 50.46 9.07 7.76
C GLY A 111 49.54 8.31 8.73
N ARG A 112 48.37 7.83 8.30
CA ARG A 112 47.49 6.96 9.13
C ARG A 112 47.26 5.57 8.54
N GLY A 113 47.62 5.34 7.29
CA GLY A 113 47.35 4.08 6.60
C GLY A 113 45.90 3.98 6.14
N CYS A 114 45.43 2.75 5.95
CA CYS A 114 44.08 2.49 5.48
C CYS A 114 43.06 2.90 6.54
N VAL A 115 42.18 3.82 6.19
CA VAL A 115 41.06 4.22 7.04
C VAL A 115 39.74 3.99 6.31
N PRO A 116 38.77 3.31 6.93
CA PRO A 116 37.41 3.31 6.45
C PRO A 116 36.82 4.69 6.72
N GLN A 117 36.28 5.34 5.68
CA GLN A 117 35.81 6.72 5.78
C GLN A 117 34.36 6.79 6.27
N MET A 118 33.46 5.92 5.77
CA MET A 118 32.06 5.86 6.18
C MET A 118 31.51 4.46 5.92
N ALA A 119 30.95 3.81 6.94
CA ALA A 119 30.17 2.59 6.77
C ALA A 119 28.94 2.89 5.89
N ILE A 120 28.57 1.94 5.04
CA ILE A 120 27.36 2.03 4.22
C ILE A 120 26.16 2.09 5.17
N ARG A 121 25.45 3.24 5.19
CA ARG A 121 24.15 3.35 5.83
C ARG A 121 23.09 2.81 4.87
N CYS A 122 22.41 1.76 5.30
CA CYS A 122 21.34 1.12 4.54
C CYS A 122 19.94 1.61 4.89
N ASP A 123 19.85 2.51 5.87
CA ASP A 123 18.61 3.16 6.31
C ASP A 123 17.95 3.85 5.11
N ASP A 124 16.79 3.34 4.69
CA ASP A 124 16.01 3.87 3.58
C ASP A 124 15.03 4.97 4.04
N GLY A 125 14.99 5.27 5.35
CA GLY A 125 14.13 6.28 5.95
C GLY A 125 12.67 5.85 6.08
N ASP A 126 12.32 4.61 5.72
CA ASP A 126 11.00 4.05 5.91
C ASP A 126 10.91 3.35 7.28
N PRO A 127 10.08 3.82 8.22
CA PRO A 127 9.89 3.14 9.50
C PRO A 127 9.30 1.72 9.37
N CYS A 128 8.79 1.36 8.19
CA CYS A 128 8.20 0.06 7.89
C CYS A 128 9.20 -0.99 7.41
N THR A 129 10.47 -0.64 7.29
CA THR A 129 11.54 -1.56 6.92
C THR A 129 12.57 -1.66 8.05
N THR A 130 13.15 -2.85 8.17
CA THR A 130 14.34 -3.08 8.97
C THR A 130 15.52 -3.22 8.03
N ASP A 131 16.40 -2.23 8.05
CA ASP A 131 17.53 -2.17 7.12
C ASP A 131 18.80 -2.76 7.71
N SER A 132 19.44 -3.62 6.92
CA SER A 132 20.72 -4.22 7.28
C SER A 132 21.65 -4.23 6.08
N CYS A 133 22.95 -4.11 6.32
CA CYS A 133 23.95 -4.34 5.29
C CYS A 133 24.36 -5.81 5.26
N ASP A 134 24.33 -6.45 4.08
CA ASP A 134 24.71 -7.86 3.90
C ASP A 134 26.03 -7.98 3.12
N GLU A 135 27.07 -8.46 3.82
CA GLU A 135 28.41 -8.67 3.28
C GLU A 135 28.48 -9.77 2.21
N ALA A 136 27.66 -10.82 2.32
CA ALA A 136 27.66 -11.92 1.37
C ALA A 136 26.99 -11.51 0.04
N ARG A 137 25.97 -10.65 0.11
CA ARG A 137 25.26 -10.12 -1.06
C ARG A 137 25.88 -8.84 -1.62
N ARG A 138 26.80 -8.20 -0.87
CA ARG A 138 27.38 -6.88 -1.19
C ARG A 138 26.28 -5.86 -1.50
N ALA A 139 25.25 -5.84 -0.65
CA ALA A 139 24.04 -5.04 -0.84
C ALA A 139 23.42 -4.62 0.49
N CYS A 140 22.68 -3.50 0.47
CA CYS A 140 21.72 -3.17 1.51
C CYS A 140 20.48 -4.05 1.30
N ILE A 141 20.06 -4.71 2.37
CA ILE A 141 18.83 -5.50 2.42
C ILE A 141 17.84 -4.76 3.31
N THR A 142 16.70 -4.43 2.73
CA THR A 142 15.54 -3.91 3.42
C THR A 142 14.56 -5.08 3.58
N ARG A 143 13.99 -5.25 4.77
CA ARG A 143 12.97 -6.27 5.04
C ARG A 143 11.77 -5.57 5.66
N PRO A 144 10.53 -5.99 5.35
CA PRO A 144 9.38 -5.52 6.11
C PRO A 144 9.62 -5.77 7.59
N THR A 145 9.30 -4.77 8.41
CA THR A 145 9.29 -4.91 9.86
C THR A 145 8.20 -5.92 10.24
N ASP A 146 8.56 -6.86 11.11
CA ASP A 146 7.72 -7.97 11.60
C ASP A 146 8.19 -8.23 13.04
N ASN A 147 7.59 -7.50 13.99
CA ASN A 147 8.13 -7.36 15.35
C ASN A 147 7.90 -8.62 16.19
N ASP A 148 6.87 -9.41 15.89
CA ASP A 148 6.55 -10.66 16.58
C ASP A 148 6.90 -11.94 15.80
N SER A 149 7.42 -11.77 14.57
CA SER A 149 7.98 -12.81 13.70
C SER A 149 6.95 -13.84 13.20
N ASP A 150 5.72 -13.41 12.92
CA ASP A 150 4.67 -14.26 12.36
C ASP A 150 4.57 -14.21 10.82
N GLY A 151 5.34 -13.32 10.20
CA GLY A 151 5.45 -13.17 8.75
C GLY A 151 4.52 -12.14 8.13
N PHE A 152 3.77 -11.38 8.93
CA PHE A 152 2.97 -10.26 8.47
C PHE A 152 3.60 -8.92 8.87
N ALA A 153 3.30 -7.87 8.10
CA ALA A 153 3.83 -6.53 8.34
C ALA A 153 2.73 -5.64 8.96
N PRO A 154 3.09 -4.69 9.84
CA PRO A 154 2.16 -3.85 10.60
C PRO A 154 1.20 -3.05 9.71
N LEU A 155 -0.04 -2.86 10.18
CA LEU A 155 -1.11 -2.13 9.47
C LEU A 155 -0.75 -0.69 9.12
N THR A 156 0.17 -0.09 9.87
CA THR A 156 0.67 1.28 9.63
C THR A 156 1.53 1.38 8.37
N CYS A 157 1.92 0.25 7.78
CA CYS A 157 2.82 0.15 6.65
C CYS A 157 2.07 -0.13 5.35
N ALA A 158 2.56 0.41 4.23
CA ALA A 158 1.91 0.28 2.93
C ALA A 158 1.74 -1.19 2.52
N GLY A 159 0.49 -1.67 2.54
CA GLY A 159 0.13 -3.07 2.26
C GLY A 159 0.47 -4.07 3.37
N GLY A 160 0.82 -3.59 4.57
CA GLY A 160 0.79 -4.34 5.81
C GLY A 160 -0.67 -4.63 6.20
N ARG A 161 -0.90 -5.80 6.76
CA ARG A 161 -2.25 -6.30 7.09
C ARG A 161 -2.33 -6.77 8.55
N ASP A 162 -1.24 -6.66 9.28
CA ASP A 162 -1.17 -7.05 10.68
C ASP A 162 -1.69 -5.92 11.58
N CYS A 163 -2.88 -6.14 12.14
CA CYS A 163 -3.54 -5.23 13.06
C CYS A 163 -2.89 -5.17 14.45
N ASN A 164 -1.97 -6.09 14.79
CA ASN A 164 -1.15 -6.03 15.99
C ASN A 164 0.20 -6.77 15.86
N ASP A 165 1.17 -6.09 15.25
CA ASP A 165 2.56 -6.52 15.02
C ASP A 165 3.42 -6.72 16.30
N ASN A 166 2.80 -6.81 17.48
CA ASN A 166 3.48 -7.22 18.71
C ASN A 166 2.90 -8.51 19.30
N ASP A 167 1.93 -9.11 18.62
CA ASP A 167 1.21 -10.31 19.03
C ASP A 167 1.00 -11.26 17.84
N ARG A 168 1.92 -12.22 17.69
CA ARG A 168 1.94 -13.27 16.65
C ARG A 168 0.64 -14.07 16.44
N THR A 169 -0.33 -13.89 17.33
CA THR A 169 -1.63 -14.57 17.30
C THR A 169 -2.75 -13.71 16.69
N VAL A 170 -2.43 -12.47 16.35
CA VAL A 170 -3.33 -11.49 15.76
C VAL A 170 -2.74 -11.06 14.43
N ASN A 171 -3.13 -11.71 13.34
CA ASN A 171 -2.64 -11.44 11.99
C ASN A 171 -3.59 -12.01 10.93
N PRO A 172 -3.50 -11.59 9.65
CA PRO A 172 -4.37 -12.05 8.56
C PRO A 172 -4.42 -13.56 8.31
N GLY A 173 -3.42 -14.30 8.76
CA GLY A 173 -3.35 -15.75 8.65
C GLY A 173 -3.85 -16.49 9.90
N ALA A 174 -4.14 -15.77 10.98
CA ALA A 174 -4.54 -16.36 12.24
C ALA A 174 -6.04 -16.74 12.21
N PRO A 175 -6.41 -17.86 12.86
CA PRO A 175 -7.81 -18.22 13.06
C PRO A 175 -8.44 -17.31 14.12
N GLU A 176 -9.68 -16.89 13.86
CA GLU A 176 -10.42 -16.01 14.77
C GLU A 176 -10.75 -16.69 16.11
N ALA A 177 -10.48 -16.01 17.22
CA ALA A 177 -10.85 -16.46 18.55
C ALA A 177 -12.16 -15.78 18.98
N CYS A 178 -13.28 -16.48 18.78
CA CYS A 178 -14.64 -15.93 18.82
C CYS A 178 -15.21 -15.45 20.17
N ASN A 179 -14.37 -15.10 21.17
CA ASN A 179 -14.83 -14.63 22.48
C ASN A 179 -13.80 -13.79 23.26
N ASP A 180 -12.77 -13.26 22.62
CA ASP A 180 -11.69 -12.53 23.29
C ASP A 180 -11.71 -11.02 23.06
N GLY A 181 -12.67 -10.52 22.27
CA GLY A 181 -12.87 -9.09 21.99
C GLY A 181 -11.85 -8.52 21.02
N ARG A 182 -11.09 -9.37 20.33
CA ARG A 182 -10.05 -8.97 19.37
C ARG A 182 -10.49 -9.39 17.98
N ASP A 183 -9.91 -8.73 16.98
CA ASP A 183 -9.98 -9.14 15.59
C ASP A 183 -8.68 -9.90 15.35
N ASN A 184 -8.67 -11.20 15.60
CA ASN A 184 -7.43 -11.98 15.53
C ASN A 184 -6.98 -12.20 14.08
N ASN A 185 -7.89 -12.13 13.10
CA ASN A 185 -7.60 -12.34 11.69
C ASN A 185 -7.49 -11.04 10.86
N CYS A 186 -7.61 -9.88 11.51
CA CYS A 186 -7.48 -8.55 10.92
C CYS A 186 -8.39 -8.29 9.70
N ASP A 187 -9.59 -8.89 9.65
CA ASP A 187 -10.57 -8.67 8.57
C ASP A 187 -11.52 -7.49 8.83
N GLY A 188 -11.34 -6.81 9.97
CA GLY A 188 -12.14 -5.69 10.43
C GLY A 188 -13.34 -6.09 11.27
N ARG A 189 -13.47 -7.37 11.64
CA ARG A 189 -14.56 -7.90 12.46
C ARG A 189 -13.98 -8.71 13.61
N SER A 190 -14.47 -8.45 14.82
CA SER A 190 -14.07 -9.18 16.02
C SER A 190 -15.18 -10.10 16.49
N ASP A 191 -14.78 -11.26 17.05
CA ASP A 191 -15.67 -12.24 17.65
C ASP A 191 -16.92 -12.54 16.77
N CYS A 192 -18.12 -12.25 17.28
CA CYS A 192 -19.39 -12.60 16.67
C CYS A 192 -19.83 -11.65 15.55
N ALA A 193 -19.08 -10.57 15.33
CA ALA A 193 -19.23 -9.75 14.13
C ALA A 193 -18.51 -10.38 12.91
N ASP A 194 -17.61 -11.34 13.15
CA ASP A 194 -16.86 -12.07 12.13
C ASP A 194 -17.66 -13.27 11.59
N VAL A 195 -17.69 -13.41 10.26
CA VAL A 195 -18.40 -14.47 9.54
C VAL A 195 -17.81 -15.87 9.79
N MET A 196 -16.51 -15.97 10.07
CA MET A 196 -15.80 -17.20 10.40
C MET A 196 -16.21 -17.73 11.78
N CYS A 197 -16.73 -16.87 12.65
CA CYS A 197 -17.24 -17.22 13.97
C CYS A 197 -18.71 -17.64 14.00
N ALA A 198 -19.45 -17.50 12.89
CA ALA A 198 -20.89 -17.77 12.82
C ALA A 198 -21.30 -19.21 13.20
N ALA A 199 -20.40 -20.18 13.06
CA ALA A 199 -20.63 -21.59 13.42
C ALA A 199 -20.10 -21.96 14.83
N THR A 200 -19.43 -21.04 15.52
CA THR A 200 -18.87 -21.32 16.85
C THR A 200 -19.94 -21.17 17.94
N PRO A 201 -20.00 -22.08 18.93
CA PRO A 201 -20.97 -22.00 20.03
C PRO A 201 -20.88 -20.72 20.87
N ALA A 202 -19.76 -20.00 20.80
CA ALA A 202 -19.54 -18.72 21.47
C ALA A 202 -20.31 -17.56 20.81
N CYS A 203 -20.61 -17.67 19.50
CA CYS A 203 -21.29 -16.65 18.69
C CYS A 203 -22.67 -17.08 18.18
N GLY A 204 -23.24 -18.13 18.77
CA GLY A 204 -24.52 -18.67 18.35
C GLY A 204 -25.66 -17.65 18.44
N MET A 205 -26.16 -17.24 17.27
CA MET A 205 -27.61 -17.10 17.07
C MET A 205 -28.19 -18.18 16.14
N CYS A 206 -27.39 -19.09 15.55
CA CYS A 206 -27.95 -20.29 14.93
C CYS A 206 -27.87 -21.54 15.84
N ILE A 207 -29.02 -22.19 16.06
CA ILE A 207 -29.10 -23.51 16.70
C ILE A 207 -29.85 -24.46 15.74
N PRO A 208 -29.14 -25.21 14.87
CA PRO A 208 -29.78 -26.11 13.91
C PRO A 208 -30.46 -27.27 14.66
N SER A 209 -31.74 -27.09 14.95
CA SER A 209 -32.52 -27.96 15.84
C SER A 209 -33.82 -28.47 15.22
N GLY A 210 -34.15 -28.02 13.99
CA GLY A 210 -35.37 -28.42 13.27
C GLY A 210 -35.94 -27.27 12.45
N PRO A 211 -37.21 -27.34 12.00
CA PRO A 211 -37.89 -26.21 11.36
C PRO A 211 -38.02 -25.00 12.30
N GLU A 212 -38.05 -23.80 11.74
CA GLU A 212 -37.97 -22.53 12.48
C GLU A 212 -38.99 -22.41 13.63
N ARG A 213 -38.54 -21.95 14.79
CA ARG A 213 -39.35 -21.80 16.00
C ARG A 213 -39.68 -20.33 16.22
N CYS A 214 -40.65 -19.83 15.46
CA CYS A 214 -41.11 -18.45 15.50
C CYS A 214 -41.47 -17.98 16.93
N GLY A 215 -40.61 -17.13 17.51
CA GLY A 215 -40.79 -16.45 18.79
C GLY A 215 -39.74 -16.76 19.88
N ASP A 216 -38.61 -17.38 19.54
CA ASP A 216 -37.51 -17.60 20.49
C ASP A 216 -36.24 -16.78 20.21
N ALA A 217 -36.32 -15.83 19.26
CA ALA A 217 -35.28 -14.86 18.91
C ALA A 217 -33.97 -15.49 18.45
N LEU A 218 -34.04 -16.75 17.98
CA LEU A 218 -32.92 -17.52 17.46
C LEU A 218 -33.25 -17.94 16.03
N ASP A 219 -32.21 -18.03 15.20
CA ASP A 219 -32.27 -18.53 13.83
C ASP A 219 -32.13 -20.06 13.91
N ASN A 220 -33.23 -20.80 14.02
CA ASN A 220 -33.20 -22.24 14.30
C ASN A 220 -33.02 -23.10 13.04
N ASP A 221 -33.23 -22.55 11.85
CA ASP A 221 -33.00 -23.21 10.56
C ASP A 221 -31.86 -22.60 9.70
N CYS A 222 -31.16 -21.60 10.23
CA CYS A 222 -29.93 -20.97 9.71
C CYS A 222 -30.11 -20.20 8.38
N ASP A 223 -31.27 -19.61 8.10
CA ASP A 223 -31.50 -18.83 6.88
C ASP A 223 -31.19 -17.32 7.03
N ARG A 224 -30.77 -16.91 8.23
CA ARG A 224 -30.40 -15.55 8.68
C ARG A 224 -31.57 -14.62 8.94
N LEU A 225 -32.80 -15.11 8.94
CA LEU A 225 -33.96 -14.37 9.38
C LEU A 225 -34.44 -14.97 10.70
N VAL A 226 -34.65 -14.13 11.71
CA VAL A 226 -35.14 -14.58 13.03
C VAL A 226 -36.62 -14.26 13.16
N ASP A 227 -37.38 -15.21 13.70
CA ASP A 227 -38.80 -15.09 14.00
C ASP A 227 -39.62 -14.47 12.83
N CYS A 228 -40.24 -13.31 13.06
CA CYS A 228 -41.20 -12.71 12.13
C CYS A 228 -40.58 -12.01 10.92
N ALA A 229 -39.25 -11.87 10.91
CA ALA A 229 -38.52 -11.47 9.71
C ALA A 229 -38.40 -12.65 8.72
N ASP A 230 -38.57 -13.89 9.20
CA ASP A 230 -38.47 -15.11 8.40
C ASP A 230 -39.80 -15.40 7.67
N ARG A 231 -39.68 -15.74 6.38
CA ARG A 231 -40.81 -16.09 5.52
C ARG A 231 -41.46 -17.41 5.93
N ASP A 232 -40.71 -18.34 6.53
CA ASP A 232 -41.22 -19.60 7.02
C ASP A 232 -42.06 -19.40 8.30
N CYS A 233 -41.91 -18.25 8.96
CA CYS A 233 -42.77 -17.74 10.03
C CYS A 233 -43.95 -16.88 9.58
N ALA A 234 -44.16 -16.67 8.27
CA ALA A 234 -45.21 -15.78 7.74
C ALA A 234 -46.65 -16.23 8.05
N THR A 235 -46.84 -17.50 8.40
CA THR A 235 -48.15 -18.03 8.84
C THR A 235 -48.21 -18.28 10.34
N ALA A 236 -47.12 -17.98 11.06
CA ALA A 236 -47.06 -18.08 12.50
C ALA A 236 -47.93 -16.96 13.12
N PRO A 237 -48.78 -17.28 14.11
CA PRO A 237 -49.70 -16.32 14.73
C PRO A 237 -49.03 -15.08 15.36
N LEU A 238 -47.72 -15.12 15.56
CA LEU A 238 -46.93 -14.09 16.24
C LEU A 238 -46.45 -12.96 15.30
N CYS A 239 -46.62 -13.11 13.98
CA CYS A 239 -45.93 -12.25 13.00
C CYS A 239 -46.86 -11.35 12.16
N ASN A 240 -48.12 -11.16 12.57
CA ASN A 240 -49.11 -10.37 11.85
C ASN A 240 -49.56 -9.17 12.71
N MET A 241 -48.89 -8.01 12.56
CA MET A 241 -49.07 -6.80 13.41
C MET A 241 -50.33 -5.94 13.10
N CYS A 242 -51.48 -6.54 12.82
CA CYS A 242 -52.79 -5.87 13.01
C CYS A 242 -53.83 -6.98 13.21
N VAL A 243 -54.52 -6.95 14.35
CA VAL A 243 -55.59 -7.88 14.66
C VAL A 243 -56.79 -7.05 15.11
N PRO A 244 -57.82 -6.85 14.27
CA PRO A 244 -58.95 -5.98 14.58
C PRO A 244 -59.87 -6.64 15.61
N THR A 245 -59.43 -6.66 16.86
CA THR A 245 -60.11 -7.31 17.98
C THR A 245 -61.03 -6.35 18.73
N GLY A 246 -60.91 -5.04 18.52
CA GLY A 246 -61.78 -4.01 19.08
C GLY A 246 -61.02 -2.73 19.45
N PRO A 247 -61.69 -1.68 19.95
CA PRO A 247 -61.05 -0.41 20.32
C PRO A 247 -60.01 -0.58 21.44
N GLU A 248 -58.86 0.08 21.30
CA GLU A 248 -57.68 -0.09 22.16
C GLU A 248 -57.81 0.73 23.46
N ASN A 249 -58.74 0.34 24.33
CA ASN A 249 -59.10 1.13 25.53
C ASN A 249 -59.19 0.31 26.81
N ASN A 250 -58.60 -0.88 26.81
CA ASN A 250 -58.62 -1.78 27.95
C ASN A 250 -57.22 -2.34 28.24
N PRO A 251 -56.94 -2.76 29.48
CA PRO A 251 -55.57 -3.07 29.91
C PRO A 251 -54.91 -4.24 29.20
N MET A 252 -55.69 -5.13 28.58
CA MET A 252 -55.14 -6.26 27.82
C MET A 252 -54.79 -5.85 26.40
N ALA A 253 -55.54 -4.91 25.81
CA ALA A 253 -55.30 -4.42 24.45
C ALA A 253 -54.26 -3.29 24.38
N CYS A 254 -54.01 -2.58 25.49
CA CYS A 254 -53.06 -1.47 25.59
C CYS A 254 -51.65 -1.90 26.05
N ALA A 255 -51.35 -3.20 26.04
CA ALA A 255 -50.05 -3.73 26.50
C ALA A 255 -49.68 -5.06 25.82
N ASP A 256 -50.36 -5.42 24.74
CA ASP A 256 -50.18 -6.71 24.05
C ASP A 256 -49.33 -6.62 22.80
N GLY A 257 -48.81 -5.43 22.46
CA GLY A 257 -47.90 -5.26 21.33
C GLY A 257 -48.61 -5.38 19.98
N VAL A 258 -49.95 -5.37 19.96
CA VAL A 258 -50.77 -5.48 18.76
C VAL A 258 -51.65 -4.24 18.57
N ASP A 259 -51.55 -3.60 17.40
CA ASP A 259 -52.44 -2.51 17.00
C ASP A 259 -53.85 -3.10 16.79
N ASN A 260 -54.69 -2.94 17.82
CA ASN A 260 -55.94 -3.70 17.99
C ASN A 260 -57.14 -3.03 17.31
N ASP A 261 -57.03 -1.73 17.00
CA ASP A 261 -57.99 -0.97 16.20
C ASP A 261 -57.45 -0.43 14.86
N CYS A 262 -56.19 -0.76 14.56
CA CYS A 262 -55.50 -0.61 13.27
C CYS A 262 -55.40 0.84 12.79
N ASP A 263 -55.15 1.77 13.71
CA ASP A 263 -54.97 3.20 13.43
C ASP A 263 -53.49 3.61 13.25
N GLY A 264 -52.57 2.66 13.43
CA GLY A 264 -51.13 2.82 13.25
C GLY A 264 -50.39 3.25 14.51
N ARG A 265 -51.06 3.32 15.66
CA ARG A 265 -50.46 3.48 16.99
C ARG A 265 -50.64 2.20 17.77
N LEU A 266 -49.68 1.92 18.64
CA LEU A 266 -49.62 0.67 19.40
C LEU A 266 -49.49 0.95 20.89
N ASP A 267 -50.28 0.22 21.69
CA ASP A 267 -50.29 0.23 23.14
C ASP A 267 -50.30 1.66 23.70
N CYS A 268 -49.25 2.04 24.42
CA CYS A 268 -49.16 3.29 25.15
C CYS A 268 -48.88 4.51 24.28
N ALA A 269 -48.58 4.30 23.00
CA ALA A 269 -48.51 5.36 22.00
C ALA A 269 -49.89 5.68 21.41
N ASP A 270 -50.90 4.86 21.70
CA ASP A 270 -52.29 5.07 21.32
C ASP A 270 -53.03 6.02 22.30
N ASP A 271 -53.77 6.98 21.74
CA ASP A 271 -54.44 8.03 22.50
C ASP A 271 -55.60 7.50 23.37
N LEU A 272 -56.17 6.33 23.03
CA LEU A 272 -57.22 5.66 23.79
C LEU A 272 -56.68 4.90 25.01
N CYS A 273 -55.37 4.63 25.06
CA CYS A 273 -54.68 3.93 26.15
C CYS A 273 -54.16 4.84 27.27
N ALA A 274 -54.18 6.16 27.08
CA ALA A 274 -53.65 7.17 28.02
C ALA A 274 -54.30 7.20 29.42
N ARG A 275 -55.40 6.47 29.64
CA ARG A 275 -56.11 6.38 30.94
C ARG A 275 -56.15 4.96 31.50
N THR A 276 -55.48 4.03 30.83
CA THR A 276 -55.50 2.60 31.16
C THR A 276 -54.30 2.26 32.03
N PRO A 277 -54.45 1.52 33.15
CA PRO A 277 -53.39 1.31 34.14
C PRO A 277 -52.09 0.65 33.63
N GLY A 278 -52.09 0.08 32.42
CA GLY A 278 -50.93 -0.56 31.79
C GLY A 278 -50.01 0.40 31.02
N CYS A 279 -50.43 1.66 30.81
CA CYS A 279 -49.69 2.65 30.02
C CYS A 279 -49.20 3.85 30.81
N ALA A 280 -48.79 3.60 32.05
CA ALA A 280 -48.01 4.56 32.81
C ALA A 280 -46.57 4.03 32.90
N MET A 281 -45.59 4.83 32.49
CA MET A 281 -44.21 4.71 32.98
C MET A 281 -44.12 5.08 34.48
N CYS A 282 -45.06 4.56 35.28
CA CYS A 282 -45.04 4.59 36.72
C CYS A 282 -45.78 3.36 37.28
N VAL A 283 -45.21 2.72 38.31
CA VAL A 283 -45.86 1.63 39.04
C VAL A 283 -46.06 2.05 40.51
N PRO A 284 -47.24 2.56 40.93
CA PRO A 284 -47.44 3.02 42.30
C PRO A 284 -47.54 1.83 43.27
N THR A 285 -46.40 1.36 43.76
CA THR A 285 -46.34 0.24 44.74
C THR A 285 -46.41 0.72 46.19
N GLY A 286 -46.39 2.02 46.41
CA GLY A 286 -46.47 2.64 47.73
C GLY A 286 -45.96 4.07 47.65
N ARG A 287 -46.07 4.83 48.74
CA ARG A 287 -45.54 6.21 48.80
C ARG A 287 -44.01 6.27 48.86
N VAL A 288 -43.31 5.19 48.52
CA VAL A 288 -41.87 5.00 48.75
C VAL A 288 -41.29 4.25 47.57
N GLU A 289 -40.26 4.84 46.98
CA GLU A 289 -39.54 4.35 45.81
C GLU A 289 -38.74 3.06 46.07
N VAL A 290 -38.62 2.19 45.06
CA VAL A 290 -37.74 1.01 45.09
C VAL A 290 -36.51 1.35 44.26
N CYS A 291 -35.32 1.24 44.84
CA CYS A 291 -34.11 1.80 44.26
C CYS A 291 -33.26 0.73 43.55
N GLY A 292 -32.90 0.98 42.29
CA GLY A 292 -32.00 0.18 41.46
C GLY A 292 -32.71 -0.80 40.50
N ASP A 293 -34.00 -0.60 40.21
CA ASP A 293 -34.82 -1.46 39.35
C ASP A 293 -35.23 -0.82 38.01
N GLY A 294 -34.78 0.42 37.76
CA GLY A 294 -34.95 1.16 36.51
C GLY A 294 -36.32 1.79 36.34
N ARG A 295 -37.16 1.87 37.39
CA ARG A 295 -38.58 2.26 37.30
C ARG A 295 -38.93 3.39 38.27
N ASP A 296 -39.92 4.21 37.90
CA ASP A 296 -40.50 5.29 38.73
C ASP A 296 -41.67 4.67 39.51
N ASN A 297 -41.41 4.32 40.77
CA ASN A 297 -42.28 3.48 41.59
C ASN A 297 -43.23 4.28 42.50
N ASP A 298 -43.07 5.60 42.56
CA ASP A 298 -43.90 6.53 43.33
C ASP A 298 -44.58 7.62 42.46
N CYS A 299 -44.30 7.62 41.15
CA CYS A 299 -44.86 8.46 40.09
C CYS A 299 -44.50 9.95 40.20
N ASN A 300 -43.42 10.30 40.89
CA ASN A 300 -43.02 11.69 41.01
C ASN A 300 -42.25 12.21 39.77
N GLY A 301 -41.96 11.33 38.81
CA GLY A 301 -41.26 11.63 37.56
C GLY A 301 -39.75 11.42 37.63
N ALA A 302 -39.23 10.88 38.74
CA ALA A 302 -37.83 10.50 38.91
C ALA A 302 -37.70 8.97 39.06
N THR A 303 -36.57 8.41 38.63
CA THR A 303 -36.34 6.96 38.51
C THR A 303 -35.09 6.58 39.31
N ASP A 304 -35.17 5.53 40.14
CA ASP A 304 -34.06 5.04 40.97
C ASP A 304 -33.29 6.16 41.71
N CYS A 305 -31.99 6.34 41.41
CA CYS A 305 -31.10 7.27 42.10
C CYS A 305 -31.32 8.72 41.70
N ALA A 306 -32.12 8.97 40.66
CA ALA A 306 -32.67 10.30 40.37
C ALA A 306 -33.82 10.66 41.31
N ASP A 307 -34.43 9.68 41.99
CA ASP A 307 -35.53 9.88 42.92
C ASP A 307 -35.04 10.27 44.34
N PRO A 308 -35.53 11.41 44.90
CA PRO A 308 -35.15 11.86 46.25
C PRO A 308 -35.51 10.88 47.39
N ALA A 309 -36.47 9.98 47.19
CA ALA A 309 -36.84 8.94 48.15
C ALA A 309 -35.82 7.80 48.22
N CYS A 310 -34.95 7.67 47.20
CA CYS A 310 -33.88 6.67 47.12
C CYS A 310 -32.54 7.11 47.73
N ALA A 311 -32.41 8.40 48.06
CA ALA A 311 -31.18 9.03 48.54
C ALA A 311 -30.48 8.40 49.77
N PRO A 312 -31.17 7.73 50.73
CA PRO A 312 -30.50 7.12 51.88
C PRO A 312 -30.20 5.61 51.75
N THR A 313 -30.38 4.98 50.59
CA THR A 313 -30.25 3.51 50.43
C THR A 313 -28.90 3.08 49.83
N ASP A 314 -28.33 1.96 50.32
CA ASP A 314 -27.04 1.40 49.85
C ASP A 314 -27.03 1.06 48.34
N ALA A 315 -28.20 0.94 47.70
CA ALA A 315 -28.35 0.64 46.27
C ALA A 315 -28.00 1.83 45.36
N CYS A 316 -28.12 3.06 45.86
CA CYS A 316 -27.77 4.29 45.14
C CYS A 316 -26.49 4.93 45.66
N ARG A 317 -25.76 4.24 46.54
CA ARG A 317 -24.50 4.73 47.06
C ARG A 317 -23.41 4.54 46.03
N VAL A 318 -22.89 5.65 45.52
CA VAL A 318 -21.75 5.64 44.61
C VAL A 318 -20.55 5.03 45.35
N THR A 319 -19.83 4.09 44.75
CA THR A 319 -18.77 3.34 45.48
C THR A 319 -17.42 4.05 45.44
N ASN A 320 -17.25 5.01 44.54
CA ASN A 320 -15.99 5.70 44.25
C ASN A 320 -15.90 7.09 44.89
N GLU A 321 -16.48 7.29 46.08
CA GLU A 321 -16.52 8.58 46.80
C GLU A 321 -15.19 8.98 47.42
N THR A 322 -14.23 8.05 47.56
CA THR A 322 -12.94 8.34 48.19
C THR A 322 -11.79 7.96 47.27
N CYS A 323 -10.63 8.56 47.48
CA CYS A 323 -9.45 8.21 46.71
C CYS A 323 -8.96 6.77 46.95
N ALA A 324 -9.39 6.12 48.04
CA ALA A 324 -9.13 4.70 48.27
C ALA A 324 -10.05 3.79 47.43
N THR A 325 -11.22 4.29 47.05
CA THR A 325 -12.23 3.56 46.27
C THR A 325 -12.39 4.11 44.85
N ALA A 326 -11.49 5.01 44.43
CA ALA A 326 -11.50 5.66 43.13
C ALA A 326 -11.53 4.64 41.99
N ARG A 327 -12.37 4.91 40.99
CA ARG A 327 -12.53 4.03 39.83
C ARG A 327 -11.44 4.32 38.80
N ILE A 328 -10.78 3.27 38.32
CA ILE A 328 -9.69 3.41 37.33
C ILE A 328 -10.27 3.69 35.94
N ILE A 329 -9.69 4.67 35.24
CA ILE A 329 -9.92 4.94 33.82
C ILE A 329 -8.57 4.93 33.07
N SER A 330 -8.57 4.41 31.84
CA SER A 330 -7.41 4.38 30.96
C SER A 330 -7.14 5.77 30.36
N VAL A 331 -5.92 5.98 29.86
CA VAL A 331 -5.52 7.22 29.17
C VAL A 331 -5.03 6.88 27.77
N PRO A 332 -5.66 7.40 26.70
CA PRO A 332 -6.94 8.12 26.71
C PRO A 332 -8.13 7.21 27.10
N GLY A 333 -9.25 7.79 27.53
CA GLY A 333 -10.44 7.05 27.97
C GLY A 333 -11.66 7.91 28.31
N ARG A 334 -12.83 7.29 28.43
CA ARG A 334 -14.09 7.95 28.85
C ARG A 334 -14.79 7.14 29.94
N ALA A 335 -15.53 7.82 30.80
CA ALA A 335 -16.39 7.21 31.82
C ALA A 335 -17.71 7.98 31.95
N SER A 336 -18.79 7.29 32.28
CA SER A 336 -20.06 7.89 32.67
C SER A 336 -20.43 7.50 34.10
N GLY A 337 -21.19 8.36 34.76
CA GLY A 337 -21.61 8.17 36.14
C GLY A 337 -22.62 9.21 36.61
N THR A 338 -22.91 9.22 37.91
CA THR A 338 -23.73 10.26 38.53
C THR A 338 -23.18 10.65 39.90
N THR A 339 -23.30 11.92 40.25
CA THR A 339 -23.04 12.46 41.60
C THR A 339 -24.28 12.40 42.50
N MET A 340 -25.43 11.94 41.98
CA MET A 340 -26.64 11.81 42.78
C MET A 340 -26.44 10.79 43.90
N ASN A 341 -26.67 11.24 45.14
CA ASN A 341 -26.51 10.47 46.38
C ASN A 341 -25.07 10.14 46.78
N ALA A 342 -24.08 10.84 46.20
CA ALA A 342 -22.74 10.87 46.76
C ALA A 342 -22.66 11.78 48.00
N ALA A 343 -21.62 11.61 48.81
CA ALA A 343 -21.23 12.55 49.84
C ALA A 343 -20.50 13.75 49.22
N ASP A 344 -20.58 14.90 49.90
CA ASP A 344 -19.69 16.05 49.68
C ASP A 344 -18.48 15.86 50.60
N ASP A 345 -17.50 15.11 50.09
CA ASP A 345 -16.24 14.77 50.75
C ASP A 345 -15.11 15.71 50.32
N PHE A 346 -15.26 16.38 49.18
CA PHE A 346 -14.31 17.31 48.58
C PHE A 346 -14.99 18.65 48.27
N THR A 347 -14.65 19.69 49.03
CA THR A 347 -15.10 21.07 48.75
C THR A 347 -13.98 21.88 48.09
N PRO A 348 -13.89 21.95 46.76
CA PRO A 348 -12.88 22.73 46.07
C PRO A 348 -13.08 24.25 46.23
N ALA A 349 -12.04 25.02 45.91
CA ALA A 349 -12.16 26.47 45.85
C ALA A 349 -12.90 26.96 44.59
N CYS A 350 -12.93 26.15 43.53
CA CYS A 350 -13.57 26.45 42.26
C CYS A 350 -14.98 25.86 42.09
N ALA A 351 -15.45 25.00 42.99
CA ALA A 351 -16.86 24.63 43.05
C ALA A 351 -17.45 25.22 44.33
N GLY A 352 -18.59 25.90 44.24
CA GLY A 352 -19.27 26.42 45.45
C GLY A 352 -19.53 25.34 46.50
N MET A 353 -19.88 25.73 47.74
CA MET A 353 -20.06 24.75 48.84
C MET A 353 -21.34 23.92 48.72
N GLY A 354 -21.24 22.60 48.91
CA GLY A 354 -22.40 21.74 49.21
C GLY A 354 -22.82 20.74 48.13
N ALA A 355 -21.97 20.44 47.15
CA ALA A 355 -22.28 19.53 46.05
C ALA A 355 -21.66 18.13 46.31
N PRO A 356 -22.39 17.05 46.00
CA PRO A 356 -21.85 15.69 46.05
C PRO A 356 -20.76 15.44 45.01
N ASP A 357 -19.74 14.66 45.37
CA ASP A 357 -18.59 14.39 44.52
C ASP A 357 -18.26 12.88 44.37
N VAL A 358 -17.52 12.55 43.31
CA VAL A 358 -17.02 11.20 43.06
C VAL A 358 -15.61 11.21 42.48
N VAL A 359 -14.84 10.15 42.73
CA VAL A 359 -13.40 10.09 42.43
C VAL A 359 -13.07 9.02 41.38
N TYR A 360 -12.25 9.41 40.42
CA TYR A 360 -11.61 8.55 39.41
C TYR A 360 -10.10 8.61 39.53
N VAL A 361 -9.41 7.58 39.04
CA VAL A 361 -7.95 7.54 39.03
C VAL A 361 -7.42 7.16 37.66
N VAL A 362 -6.42 7.91 37.23
CA VAL A 362 -5.70 7.81 35.96
C VAL A 362 -4.24 7.47 36.23
N ARG A 363 -3.66 6.58 35.42
CA ARG A 363 -2.21 6.33 35.39
C ARG A 363 -1.62 6.88 34.10
N ASN A 364 -0.81 7.92 34.23
CA ASN A 364 -0.08 8.53 33.14
C ASN A 364 1.30 7.86 32.97
N PRO A 365 1.57 7.17 31.84
CA PRO A 365 2.81 6.40 31.66
C PRO A 365 4.01 7.26 31.24
N THR A 366 3.77 8.38 30.54
CA THR A 366 4.78 9.24 29.91
C THR A 366 4.53 10.70 30.27
N ARG A 367 5.53 11.57 30.08
CA ARG A 367 5.31 13.02 30.17
C ARG A 367 4.54 13.43 28.91
N GLN A 368 3.34 13.99 29.08
CA GLN A 368 2.44 14.36 27.98
C GLN A 368 1.33 15.27 28.50
N THR A 369 0.66 16.00 27.61
CA THR A 369 -0.53 16.78 27.97
C THR A 369 -1.76 15.89 28.13
N ILE A 370 -2.49 16.10 29.23
CA ILE A 370 -3.75 15.41 29.53
C ILE A 370 -4.87 16.43 29.60
N THR A 371 -5.87 16.26 28.74
CA THR A 371 -7.11 17.05 28.78
C THR A 371 -8.21 16.22 29.43
N ILE A 372 -8.90 16.82 30.39
CA ILE A 372 -9.97 16.22 31.18
C ILE A 372 -11.18 17.13 31.09
N ASP A 373 -12.29 16.66 30.53
CA ASP A 373 -13.51 17.45 30.42
C ASP A 373 -14.75 16.65 30.84
N THR A 374 -15.83 17.37 31.13
CA THR A 374 -17.14 16.79 31.42
C THR A 374 -18.16 17.05 30.32
N GLU A 375 -17.71 17.24 29.09
CA GLU A 375 -18.56 17.58 27.95
C GLU A 375 -19.64 16.50 27.76
N GLY A 376 -20.89 16.94 27.64
CA GLY A 376 -22.07 16.06 27.57
C GLY A 376 -22.74 15.79 28.92
N SER A 377 -22.31 16.45 30.00
CA SER A 377 -22.92 16.31 31.33
C SER A 377 -24.20 17.13 31.48
N SER A 378 -25.14 16.61 32.27
CA SER A 378 -26.51 17.15 32.39
C SER A 378 -26.67 18.27 33.44
N TYR A 379 -25.59 18.64 34.14
CA TYR A 379 -25.59 19.63 35.20
C TYR A 379 -24.31 20.48 35.16
N ASP A 380 -24.31 21.53 35.96
CA ASP A 380 -23.19 22.44 36.19
C ASP A 380 -22.10 21.72 37.01
N THR A 381 -21.08 21.21 36.31
CA THR A 381 -20.05 20.35 36.87
C THR A 381 -18.90 21.16 37.44
N ALA A 382 -18.09 20.55 38.30
CA ALA A 382 -16.77 21.03 38.63
C ALA A 382 -15.77 19.87 38.66
N LEU A 383 -14.55 20.11 38.20
CA LEU A 383 -13.46 19.15 38.19
C LEU A 383 -12.34 19.58 39.13
N ILE A 384 -11.77 18.60 39.83
CA ILE A 384 -10.60 18.79 40.70
C ILE A 384 -9.59 17.70 40.37
N VAL A 385 -8.31 18.05 40.23
CA VAL A 385 -7.25 17.05 40.05
C VAL A 385 -6.24 17.10 41.17
N PHE A 386 -5.92 15.92 41.70
CA PHE A 386 -4.83 15.68 42.65
C PHE A 386 -3.75 14.79 42.03
N ARG A 387 -2.52 14.90 42.52
CA ARG A 387 -1.40 14.07 42.08
C ARG A 387 -0.91 13.17 43.23
N GLY A 388 -0.84 11.87 42.97
CA GLY A 388 -0.31 10.85 43.88
C GLY A 388 -1.26 10.46 45.00
N ASP A 389 -1.87 11.42 45.71
CA ASP A 389 -2.90 11.23 46.72
C ASP A 389 -3.84 12.45 46.77
N CYS A 390 -4.96 12.32 47.48
CA CYS A 390 -5.92 13.41 47.68
C CYS A 390 -5.82 14.09 49.05
N ALA A 391 -4.75 13.83 49.80
CA ALA A 391 -4.47 14.49 51.06
C ALA A 391 -3.65 15.79 50.87
N THR A 392 -3.00 15.90 49.71
CA THR A 392 -2.28 17.09 49.25
C THR A 392 -3.22 18.13 48.63
N ALA A 393 -2.71 19.35 48.40
CA ALA A 393 -3.49 20.38 47.73
C ALA A 393 -3.77 19.99 46.27
N PRO A 394 -4.96 20.30 45.72
CA PRO A 394 -5.27 20.02 44.33
C PRO A 394 -4.33 20.80 43.41
N ILE A 395 -3.93 20.17 42.30
CA ILE A 395 -3.04 20.76 41.30
C ILE A 395 -3.79 21.57 40.25
N ALA A 396 -5.08 21.27 40.03
CA ALA A 396 -5.94 21.98 39.09
C ALA A 396 -7.41 21.87 39.52
N CYS A 397 -8.22 22.85 39.13
CA CYS A 397 -9.63 22.95 39.46
C CYS A 397 -10.34 23.82 38.41
N ASP A 398 -11.51 23.41 37.92
CA ASP A 398 -12.32 24.18 36.97
C ASP A 398 -13.82 23.85 37.10
N ASP A 399 -14.70 24.83 36.89
CA ASP A 399 -16.16 24.70 36.91
C ASP A 399 -16.78 24.86 35.50
N ASP A 400 -16.43 25.92 34.77
CA ASP A 400 -17.09 26.29 33.50
C ASP A 400 -16.13 26.40 32.29
N GLY A 401 -14.98 25.73 32.33
CA GLY A 401 -13.96 25.77 31.27
C GLY A 401 -14.32 25.02 29.98
N GLY A 402 -15.37 24.19 30.00
CA GLY A 402 -15.90 23.42 28.86
C GLY A 402 -17.05 24.12 28.14
N SER A 403 -17.91 23.38 27.42
CA SER A 403 -19.07 23.99 26.76
C SER A 403 -20.24 24.20 27.73
N GLY A 404 -20.89 25.36 27.65
CA GLY A 404 -22.04 25.67 28.50
C GLY A 404 -21.64 25.82 29.97
N THR A 405 -22.03 24.85 30.80
CA THR A 405 -21.71 24.74 32.23
C THR A 405 -20.93 23.45 32.54
N ASN A 406 -20.25 22.89 31.54
CA ASN A 406 -19.36 21.75 31.73
C ASN A 406 -17.94 22.26 31.99
N SER A 407 -17.15 21.47 32.71
CA SER A 407 -15.79 21.82 33.12
C SER A 407 -14.77 21.23 32.16
N ARG A 408 -13.64 21.90 31.96
CA ARG A 408 -12.51 21.42 31.16
C ARG A 408 -11.19 21.84 31.81
N LEU A 409 -10.37 20.86 32.15
CA LEU A 409 -9.02 21.01 32.66
C LEU A 409 -8.00 20.49 31.66
N VAL A 410 -7.00 21.31 31.40
CA VAL A 410 -5.80 20.93 30.65
C VAL A 410 -4.63 20.88 31.64
N LEU A 411 -3.98 19.72 31.72
CA LEU A 411 -2.75 19.52 32.48
C LEU A 411 -1.60 19.48 31.47
N PRO A 412 -1.03 20.64 31.09
CA PRO A 412 0.10 20.67 30.19
C PRO A 412 1.26 19.95 30.86
N ASP A 413 2.03 19.20 30.08
CA ASP A 413 3.32 18.70 30.53
C ASP A 413 3.23 17.72 31.74
N ALA A 414 2.12 16.99 31.84
CA ALA A 414 1.82 16.12 32.98
C ALA A 414 2.86 15.00 33.09
N GLU A 415 3.64 15.00 34.19
CA GLU A 415 4.67 13.99 34.42
C GLU A 415 4.10 12.56 34.54
N PRO A 416 4.90 11.52 34.28
CA PRO A 416 4.50 10.14 34.57
C PRO A 416 4.08 9.99 36.04
N GLY A 417 2.93 9.39 36.29
CA GLY A 417 2.39 9.30 37.65
C GLY A 417 0.92 8.92 37.73
N THR A 418 0.40 8.92 38.96
CA THR A 418 -1.01 8.65 39.25
C THR A 418 -1.74 9.96 39.57
N TYR A 419 -2.87 10.17 38.91
CA TYR A 419 -3.70 11.36 39.04
C TYR A 419 -5.09 10.95 39.52
N PHE A 420 -5.63 11.67 40.51
CA PHE A 420 -6.99 11.47 40.99
C PHE A 420 -7.85 12.62 40.50
N ILE A 421 -8.96 12.30 39.85
CA ILE A 421 -9.88 13.25 39.24
C ILE A 421 -11.18 13.18 40.05
N VAL A 422 -11.57 14.29 40.66
CA VAL A 422 -12.84 14.42 41.38
C VAL A 422 -13.82 15.13 40.46
N VAL A 423 -14.98 14.52 40.25
CA VAL A 423 -16.12 15.11 39.53
C VAL A 423 -17.14 15.53 40.57
N ASP A 424 -17.41 16.82 40.62
CA ASP A 424 -18.28 17.51 41.56
C ASP A 424 -19.27 18.41 40.78
N GLY A 425 -20.07 19.21 41.48
CA GLY A 425 -20.93 20.23 40.87
C GLY A 425 -20.77 21.61 41.50
N TRP A 426 -21.14 22.66 40.77
CA TRP A 426 -21.10 24.00 41.34
C TRP A 426 -22.21 24.20 42.39
N ASN A 427 -21.82 24.63 43.60
CA ASN A 427 -22.69 24.84 44.77
C ASN A 427 -23.44 23.58 45.24
N THR A 428 -24.63 23.32 44.68
CA THR A 428 -25.46 22.17 45.07
C THR A 428 -25.91 21.36 43.85
N SER A 429 -25.38 21.69 42.68
CA SER A 429 -25.67 21.02 41.41
C SER A 429 -25.18 19.58 41.47
N ARG A 430 -25.98 18.67 40.92
CA ARG A 430 -25.71 17.22 40.89
C ARG A 430 -26.53 16.58 39.79
N GLY A 431 -26.05 15.47 39.25
CA GLY A 431 -26.74 14.81 38.14
C GLY A 431 -25.91 13.73 37.48
N ALA A 432 -26.30 13.32 36.28
CA ALA A 432 -25.51 12.41 35.45
C ALA A 432 -24.40 13.19 34.73
N PHE A 433 -23.18 12.64 34.74
CA PHE A 433 -22.02 13.21 34.07
C PHE A 433 -21.41 12.22 33.08
N GLN A 434 -20.75 12.79 32.07
CA GLN A 434 -19.77 12.14 31.22
C GLN A 434 -18.40 12.75 31.55
N LEU A 435 -17.39 11.92 31.77
CA LEU A 435 -16.00 12.30 32.03
C LEU A 435 -15.14 11.80 30.86
N ASN A 436 -14.45 12.71 30.20
CA ASN A 436 -13.59 12.43 29.06
C ASN A 436 -12.15 12.75 29.43
N VAL A 437 -11.24 11.83 29.18
CA VAL A 437 -9.80 12.00 29.38
C VAL A 437 -9.11 11.73 28.06
N SER A 438 -8.63 12.78 27.39
CA SER A 438 -7.83 12.67 26.18
C SER A 438 -6.36 12.96 26.49
N VAL A 439 -5.49 12.42 25.65
CA VAL A 439 -4.09 12.84 25.58
C VAL A 439 -3.89 13.58 24.29
N GLY A 440 -3.08 14.60 24.37
CA GLY A 440 -2.45 15.15 23.19
C GLY A 440 -1.42 14.17 22.64
N THR A 441 -1.47 13.92 21.34
CA THR A 441 -0.27 13.43 20.64
C THR A 441 0.74 14.55 20.62
N ARG A 442 2.04 14.25 20.77
CA ARG A 442 3.09 15.28 20.69
C ARG A 442 2.88 16.18 19.47
N GLU A 443 2.72 17.47 19.73
CA GLU A 443 2.42 18.53 18.78
C GLU A 443 3.28 18.46 17.52
N VAL A 444 2.67 18.54 16.33
CA VAL A 444 3.42 18.69 15.07
C VAL A 444 3.76 20.17 14.94
N CYS A 445 4.96 20.52 15.38
CA CYS A 445 5.41 21.89 15.62
C CYS A 445 5.55 22.83 14.40
N ASP A 446 4.89 22.55 13.27
CA ASP A 446 4.97 23.33 12.03
C ASP A 446 3.66 23.37 11.19
N ASN A 447 2.50 22.96 11.73
CA ASN A 447 1.26 22.80 10.96
C ASN A 447 0.11 23.75 11.35
N ARG A 448 0.28 24.58 12.40
CA ARG A 448 -0.70 25.55 12.94
C ARG A 448 -2.00 24.94 13.45
N VAL A 449 -1.95 23.66 13.82
CA VAL A 449 -3.07 22.91 14.39
C VAL A 449 -2.63 22.45 15.76
N ASP A 450 -3.51 22.65 16.75
CA ASP A 450 -3.37 22.16 18.11
C ASP A 450 -3.62 20.64 18.09
N ASP A 451 -2.59 19.90 17.68
CA ASP A 451 -2.62 18.45 17.47
C ASP A 451 -2.67 17.70 18.80
N ASP A 452 -2.13 18.32 19.85
CA ASP A 452 -2.15 17.80 21.20
C ASP A 452 -3.40 18.24 22.01
N GLY A 453 -4.16 19.21 21.49
CA GLY A 453 -5.45 19.63 22.03
C GLY A 453 -5.35 20.41 23.35
N ASP A 454 -4.18 20.91 23.71
CA ASP A 454 -3.93 21.69 24.91
C ASP A 454 -4.31 23.19 24.77
N GLY A 455 -4.64 23.60 23.55
CA GLY A 455 -5.06 24.96 23.20
C GLY A 455 -3.92 25.85 22.72
N LEU A 456 -2.70 25.32 22.58
CA LEU A 456 -1.53 26.00 22.05
C LEU A 456 -1.08 25.32 20.75
N THR A 457 -0.96 26.08 19.67
CA THR A 457 -0.55 25.56 18.36
C THR A 457 0.95 25.73 18.13
N ASP A 458 1.62 24.73 17.57
CA ASP A 458 3.04 24.75 17.19
C ASP A 458 3.98 25.30 18.28
N CYS A 459 4.72 26.38 17.97
CA CYS A 459 5.70 27.00 18.85
C CYS A 459 5.10 27.79 20.01
N ALA A 460 3.78 28.00 20.01
CA ALA A 460 3.08 28.47 21.19
C ALA A 460 3.11 27.40 22.30
N ASP A 461 3.16 26.12 21.92
CA ASP A 461 3.33 24.99 22.83
C ASP A 461 4.81 24.69 23.07
N ARG A 462 5.42 25.47 23.96
CA ARG A 462 6.81 25.27 24.34
C ARG A 462 7.05 24.00 25.15
N ALA A 463 6.02 23.39 25.75
CA ALA A 463 6.18 22.18 26.54
C ALA A 463 6.51 21.01 25.60
N ASP A 464 5.79 20.91 24.49
CA ASP A 464 5.92 19.81 23.55
C ASP A 464 6.84 20.14 22.35
N CYS A 465 7.01 21.44 22.01
CA CYS A 465 7.86 21.88 20.89
C CYS A 465 9.23 22.49 21.27
N ALA A 466 9.62 22.53 22.55
CA ALA A 466 10.91 23.13 22.99
C ALA A 466 12.16 22.54 22.32
N ALA A 467 12.11 21.28 21.88
CA ALA A 467 13.23 20.61 21.21
C ALA A 467 13.08 20.58 19.68
N SER A 468 12.00 21.11 19.12
CA SER A 468 11.80 21.20 17.68
C SER A 468 12.78 22.21 17.06
N PRO A 469 13.48 21.85 15.97
CA PRO A 469 14.34 22.78 15.23
C PRO A 469 13.60 24.04 14.77
N PHE A 470 12.28 23.93 14.53
CA PHE A 470 11.43 25.04 14.11
C PHE A 470 11.18 26.05 15.26
N CYS A 471 10.92 25.58 16.47
CA CYS A 471 10.57 26.45 17.60
C CYS A 471 11.77 26.93 18.43
N MET A 472 12.98 26.40 18.18
CA MET A 472 14.21 26.95 18.76
C MET A 472 14.54 28.37 18.26
N MET A 473 13.87 28.86 17.22
CA MET A 473 14.02 30.23 16.71
C MET A 473 12.83 31.17 17.04
N CYS A 474 11.75 30.68 17.67
CA CYS A 474 10.60 31.49 18.10
C CYS A 474 10.53 31.66 19.63
N MET A 475 10.07 32.82 20.12
CA MET A 475 9.78 33.04 21.55
C MET A 475 8.42 33.75 21.74
N PRO A 476 7.35 33.08 22.18
CA PRO A 476 6.01 33.68 22.25
C PRO A 476 5.87 34.66 23.44
N THR A 477 6.60 35.78 23.40
CA THR A 477 6.53 36.83 24.42
C THR A 477 5.41 37.84 24.14
N GLY A 478 4.74 37.70 22.99
CA GLY A 478 3.53 38.41 22.57
C GLY A 478 3.75 39.16 21.25
N ARG A 479 2.66 39.75 20.70
CA ARG A 479 2.71 40.56 19.48
C ARG A 479 3.94 41.46 19.44
N GLU A 480 4.60 41.52 18.30
CA GLU A 480 5.78 42.33 18.03
C GLU A 480 5.46 43.84 17.95
N VAL A 481 4.80 44.38 18.98
CA VAL A 481 4.29 45.75 19.04
C VAL A 481 4.99 46.59 20.11
N THR A 482 6.16 46.15 20.57
CA THR A 482 6.99 46.92 21.50
C THR A 482 8.41 47.02 20.99
N ALA A 483 9.07 48.14 21.30
CA ALA A 483 10.41 48.43 20.84
C ALA A 483 11.47 47.38 21.27
N ALA A 484 11.24 46.70 22.40
CA ALA A 484 12.12 45.65 22.89
C ALA A 484 11.85 44.27 22.26
N ALA A 485 10.62 44.00 21.81
CA ALA A 485 10.30 42.80 21.04
C ALA A 485 10.87 42.92 19.61
N CYS A 486 10.67 44.08 18.99
CA CYS A 486 11.14 44.40 17.64
C CYS A 486 12.67 44.57 17.44
N SER A 487 13.52 44.08 18.35
CA SER A 487 14.99 44.21 18.22
C SER A 487 15.80 43.17 18.99
N ASN A 488 15.20 42.07 19.40
CA ASN A 488 15.82 41.07 20.25
C ASN A 488 16.32 39.82 19.50
N GLY A 489 16.12 39.74 18.18
CA GLY A 489 16.61 38.65 17.33
C GLY A 489 15.75 37.38 17.38
N LEU A 490 14.51 37.50 17.87
CA LEU A 490 13.57 36.39 18.04
C LEU A 490 12.27 36.79 17.35
N ASP A 491 11.63 35.82 16.70
CA ASP A 491 10.23 35.96 16.27
C ASP A 491 9.38 35.86 17.53
N ASP A 492 8.85 36.99 18.02
CA ASP A 492 8.22 37.08 19.33
C ASP A 492 6.71 36.72 19.32
N ASP A 493 6.10 36.70 18.13
CA ASP A 493 4.69 36.34 17.91
C ASP A 493 4.46 35.14 16.95
N CYS A 494 5.55 34.49 16.54
CA CYS A 494 5.62 33.23 15.79
C CYS A 494 4.91 33.29 14.42
N ASP A 495 4.87 34.46 13.78
CA ASP A 495 4.23 34.62 12.48
C ASP A 495 5.13 34.19 11.30
N GLY A 496 6.42 33.96 11.59
CA GLY A 496 7.49 33.62 10.64
C GLY A 496 8.38 34.80 10.27
N GLN A 497 8.13 35.99 10.80
CA GLN A 497 8.93 37.20 10.66
C GLN A 497 9.39 37.68 12.04
N ALA A 498 10.67 38.03 12.18
CA ALA A 498 11.25 38.46 13.45
C ALA A 498 11.71 39.92 13.39
N ASP A 499 11.56 40.65 14.49
CA ASP A 499 11.98 42.03 14.66
C ASP A 499 11.44 42.97 13.55
N CYS A 500 12.30 43.77 12.93
CA CYS A 500 11.87 44.72 11.90
C CYS A 500 11.45 44.08 10.56
N ALA A 501 11.56 42.76 10.42
CA ALA A 501 10.95 42.04 9.30
C ALA A 501 9.45 41.82 9.55
N ASP A 502 9.00 41.90 10.79
CA ASP A 502 7.61 41.71 11.17
C ASP A 502 6.76 42.95 10.88
N ALA A 503 5.56 42.72 10.33
CA ALA A 503 4.66 43.80 9.89
C ALA A 503 4.03 44.56 11.07
N GLU A 504 3.95 43.94 12.25
CA GLU A 504 3.40 44.49 13.49
C GLU A 504 4.40 45.43 14.18
N CYS A 505 5.70 45.29 13.89
CA CYS A 505 6.76 46.23 14.28
C CYS A 505 6.72 47.58 13.52
N ALA A 506 5.88 47.69 12.49
CA ALA A 506 5.77 48.88 11.67
C ALA A 506 5.28 50.11 12.47
N GLY A 507 6.18 51.08 12.68
CA GLY A 507 5.87 52.38 13.29
C GLY A 507 6.16 52.49 14.80
N LEU A 508 6.73 51.45 15.41
CA LEU A 508 7.19 51.50 16.81
C LEU A 508 8.66 51.90 16.89
N GLY A 509 8.97 52.77 17.86
CA GLY A 509 10.17 53.63 17.90
C GLY A 509 11.57 52.99 17.91
N MET A 510 11.70 51.69 17.63
CA MET A 510 12.98 51.02 17.33
C MET A 510 13.04 50.43 15.91
N CYS A 511 11.89 50.16 15.26
CA CYS A 511 11.75 49.90 13.81
C CYS A 511 11.10 51.08 13.05
N ALA A 512 10.91 52.23 13.72
CA ALA A 512 10.50 53.46 13.08
C ALA A 512 11.67 54.10 12.34
N CYS A 513 11.78 53.77 11.05
CA CYS A 513 12.24 54.69 10.04
C CYS A 513 11.39 55.99 10.15
N VAL A 514 12.02 57.08 10.56
CA VAL A 514 11.40 58.41 10.58
C VAL A 514 11.69 59.01 9.22
N PRO A 515 10.71 59.51 8.45
CA PRO A 515 10.97 60.03 7.10
C PRO A 515 11.99 61.16 7.16
N SER A 516 13.24 60.78 6.89
CA SER A 516 14.44 61.58 6.95
C SER A 516 15.37 61.08 5.84
N PRO A 517 16.33 61.90 5.38
CA PRO A 517 17.25 61.47 4.33
C PRO A 517 18.07 60.24 4.77
N GLU A 518 18.19 59.25 3.89
CA GLU A 518 18.82 57.96 4.16
C GLU A 518 20.25 58.08 4.70
N VAL A 519 20.57 57.35 5.78
CA VAL A 519 21.90 57.31 6.41
C VAL A 519 22.60 56.03 5.96
N CYS A 520 23.36 56.14 4.88
CA CYS A 520 23.89 55.02 4.09
C CYS A 520 25.05 54.22 4.72
N ASN A 521 25.08 53.96 6.01
CA ASN A 521 26.09 53.10 6.65
C ASN A 521 25.75 52.59 8.05
N ASP A 522 24.49 52.67 8.46
CA ASP A 522 24.08 52.30 9.82
C ASP A 522 23.27 50.99 9.86
N GLY A 523 23.11 50.33 8.71
CA GLY A 523 22.43 49.05 8.56
C GLY A 523 20.91 49.16 8.64
N ARG A 524 20.35 50.37 8.55
CA ARG A 524 18.91 50.63 8.72
C ARG A 524 18.32 51.17 7.41
N ASP A 525 17.01 51.01 7.26
CA ASP A 525 16.22 51.64 6.19
C ASP A 525 15.63 52.89 6.82
N ASN A 526 16.34 54.02 6.74
CA ASN A 526 15.93 55.24 7.43
C ASN A 526 14.74 55.94 6.76
N ASN A 527 14.42 55.60 5.50
CA ASN A 527 13.34 56.23 4.72
C ASN A 527 12.12 55.33 4.41
N CYS A 528 12.13 54.10 4.90
CA CYS A 528 11.02 53.13 4.89
C CYS A 528 10.64 52.57 3.51
N ASN A 529 11.56 52.52 2.55
CA ASN A 529 11.23 52.01 1.20
C ASN A 529 11.55 50.51 1.01
N GLY A 530 11.96 49.83 2.08
CA GLY A 530 12.29 48.42 2.12
C GLY A 530 13.74 48.11 1.72
N LEU A 531 14.62 49.11 1.63
CA LEU A 531 16.01 48.94 1.22
C LEU A 531 16.92 49.66 2.25
N THR A 532 17.88 48.93 2.83
CA THR A 532 18.81 49.44 3.85
C THR A 532 20.15 49.86 3.21
N ASP A 533 20.76 50.94 3.69
CA ASP A 533 22.08 51.42 3.25
C ASP A 533 22.27 51.43 1.72
N CYS A 534 23.15 50.57 1.18
CA CYS A 534 23.66 50.65 -0.19
C CYS A 534 22.73 49.99 -1.20
N SER A 535 21.79 49.20 -0.69
CA SER A 535 20.70 48.65 -1.49
C SER A 535 19.63 49.70 -1.75
N ASP A 536 19.61 50.84 -1.03
CA ASP A 536 18.66 51.93 -1.24
C ASP A 536 19.10 52.87 -2.40
N PRO A 537 18.26 53.09 -3.43
CA PRO A 537 18.54 54.00 -4.55
C PRO A 537 18.84 55.44 -4.15
N SER A 538 18.40 55.87 -2.96
CA SER A 538 18.66 57.19 -2.37
C SER A 538 20.10 57.34 -1.89
N CYS A 539 20.82 56.23 -1.67
CA CYS A 539 22.22 56.17 -1.24
C CYS A 539 23.24 56.11 -2.40
N ARG A 540 22.77 56.16 -3.65
CA ARG A 540 23.56 56.00 -4.89
C ARG A 540 24.67 57.03 -5.12
N MET A 541 24.73 58.11 -4.33
CA MET A 541 25.81 59.11 -4.36
C MET A 541 26.53 59.27 -3.01
N SER A 542 26.22 58.41 -2.02
CA SER A 542 26.83 58.48 -0.71
C SER A 542 28.20 57.80 -0.71
N PRO A 543 29.28 58.46 -0.26
CA PRO A 543 30.64 57.90 -0.24
C PRO A 543 30.83 56.75 0.77
N LEU A 544 29.78 56.40 1.51
CA LEU A 544 29.76 55.32 2.49
C LEU A 544 29.11 54.04 1.97
N CYS A 545 28.51 54.07 0.77
CA CYS A 545 27.84 52.94 0.16
C CYS A 545 28.40 52.52 -1.19
N PRO A 546 29.37 51.60 -1.18
CA PRO A 546 29.86 50.94 -2.37
C PRO A 546 29.26 49.53 -2.46
N SER A 547 28.47 49.25 -3.50
CA SER A 547 28.39 47.89 -4.05
C SER A 547 29.69 47.47 -4.76
N CYS A 548 30.73 48.29 -4.70
CA CYS A 548 32.11 47.97 -5.07
C CYS A 548 33.07 48.87 -4.26
N VAL A 549 33.93 48.30 -3.40
CA VAL A 549 35.04 49.08 -2.83
C VAL A 549 36.17 48.94 -3.83
N PRO A 550 36.63 50.00 -4.52
CA PRO A 550 37.80 49.90 -5.39
C PRO A 550 39.03 49.63 -4.53
N THR A 551 39.33 48.34 -4.33
CA THR A 551 40.49 47.87 -3.58
C THR A 551 41.75 47.88 -4.44
N GLY A 552 41.59 48.05 -5.75
CA GLY A 552 42.66 48.15 -6.74
C GLY A 552 42.14 47.90 -8.15
N THR A 553 43.05 47.64 -9.10
CA THR A 553 42.69 47.05 -10.40
C THR A 553 42.53 45.55 -10.23
N GLU A 554 41.53 44.94 -10.87
CA GLU A 554 41.24 43.50 -10.83
C GLU A 554 42.26 42.70 -11.66
N ALA A 555 43.50 42.66 -11.18
CA ALA A 555 44.65 42.19 -11.95
C ALA A 555 45.58 41.24 -11.17
N ASP A 556 45.15 40.76 -10.01
CA ASP A 556 45.89 39.79 -9.21
C ASP A 556 45.03 38.58 -8.80
N ALA A 557 45.71 37.47 -8.49
CA ALA A 557 45.05 36.19 -8.28
C ALA A 557 44.18 36.10 -7.01
N MET A 558 44.33 37.03 -6.05
CA MET A 558 43.48 37.08 -4.86
C MET A 558 42.21 37.88 -5.11
N SER A 559 42.28 38.90 -5.97
CA SER A 559 41.16 39.75 -6.37
C SER A 559 40.30 39.14 -7.49
N CYS A 560 40.82 38.14 -8.21
CA CYS A 560 40.15 37.45 -9.32
C CYS A 560 39.54 36.09 -8.93
N ALA A 561 39.31 35.85 -7.63
CA ALA A 561 38.69 34.63 -7.11
C ALA A 561 37.99 34.84 -5.75
N ASP A 562 37.67 36.09 -5.39
CA ASP A 562 37.10 36.44 -4.08
C ASP A 562 35.61 36.80 -4.12
N GLY A 563 34.98 36.70 -5.29
CA GLY A 563 33.54 36.89 -5.48
C GLY A 563 33.13 38.37 -5.51
N ARG A 564 34.07 39.31 -5.73
CA ARG A 564 33.84 40.76 -5.60
C ARG A 564 34.22 41.51 -6.88
N ASP A 565 33.39 42.49 -7.25
CA ASP A 565 33.69 43.50 -8.28
C ASP A 565 34.68 44.53 -7.69
N ASN A 566 35.98 44.28 -7.87
CA ASN A 566 37.03 45.00 -7.16
C ASN A 566 37.44 46.29 -7.89
N ASP A 567 37.06 46.46 -9.16
CA ASP A 567 37.28 47.68 -9.95
C ASP A 567 36.00 48.41 -10.44
N CYS A 568 34.83 47.91 -10.03
CA CYS A 568 33.51 48.52 -10.19
C CYS A 568 32.96 48.56 -11.62
N ASP A 569 33.47 47.74 -12.53
CA ASP A 569 33.07 47.79 -13.94
C ASP A 569 31.84 46.92 -14.26
N GLY A 570 31.36 46.15 -13.27
CA GLY A 570 30.20 45.28 -13.36
C GLY A 570 30.52 43.84 -13.77
N GLN A 571 31.80 43.50 -13.92
CA GLN A 571 32.29 42.13 -14.06
C GLN A 571 32.99 41.72 -12.74
N ILE A 572 32.91 40.43 -12.38
CA ILE A 572 33.51 39.89 -11.15
C ILE A 572 34.41 38.71 -11.47
N ASP A 573 35.56 38.65 -10.80
CA ASP A 573 36.52 37.55 -10.90
C ASP A 573 36.83 37.21 -12.38
N CYS A 574 36.58 35.97 -12.79
CA CYS A 574 36.91 35.48 -14.12
C CYS A 574 35.99 35.96 -15.24
N ALA A 575 34.89 36.64 -14.88
CA ALA A 575 34.10 37.39 -15.84
C ALA A 575 34.75 38.73 -16.20
N ASP A 576 35.71 39.21 -15.39
CA ASP A 576 36.43 40.47 -15.61
C ASP A 576 37.55 40.33 -16.67
N MET A 577 37.61 41.30 -17.58
CA MET A 577 38.55 41.29 -18.72
C MET A 577 40.03 41.44 -18.28
N PHE A 578 40.29 42.03 -17.12
CA PHE A 578 41.62 42.17 -16.53
C PHE A 578 42.06 40.90 -15.77
N CYS A 579 41.12 40.05 -15.34
CA CYS A 579 41.36 38.74 -14.73
C CYS A 579 41.53 37.59 -15.74
N ALA A 580 40.91 37.70 -16.92
CA ALA A 580 40.95 36.69 -17.99
C ALA A 580 42.34 36.10 -18.34
N PRO A 581 43.48 36.84 -18.29
CA PRO A 581 44.80 36.27 -18.57
C PRO A 581 45.48 35.58 -17.36
N LEU A 582 44.87 35.54 -16.17
CA LEU A 582 45.49 34.98 -14.96
C LEU A 582 45.20 33.47 -14.77
N PRO A 583 46.16 32.69 -14.20
CA PRO A 583 46.02 31.24 -14.03
C PRO A 583 44.86 30.80 -13.12
N VAL A 584 44.38 31.68 -12.24
CA VAL A 584 43.29 31.39 -11.30
C VAL A 584 41.94 31.21 -12.03
N CYS A 585 41.74 31.95 -13.11
CA CYS A 585 40.60 31.84 -14.03
C CYS A 585 40.78 30.76 -15.11
N SER A 586 41.81 29.94 -14.94
CA SER A 586 42.11 28.79 -15.77
C SER A 586 41.89 27.48 -15.01
N MET A 587 41.38 27.54 -13.76
CA MET A 587 41.00 26.35 -13.00
C MET A 587 39.52 26.05 -13.24
N ALA A 588 39.31 25.07 -14.09
CA ALA A 588 38.07 24.35 -14.25
C ALA A 588 37.34 24.09 -12.90
N PRO A 589 36.00 24.22 -12.84
CA PRO A 589 35.20 23.76 -11.72
C PRO A 589 35.54 22.31 -11.33
N PRO A 590 35.39 21.91 -10.05
CA PRO A 590 35.71 20.53 -9.64
C PRO A 590 35.01 19.46 -10.47
N ASN A 591 33.80 19.76 -10.94
CA ASN A 591 32.96 18.89 -11.75
C ASN A 591 33.00 19.19 -13.26
N ASP A 592 34.00 19.91 -13.74
CA ASP A 592 34.30 20.10 -15.17
C ASP A 592 34.61 18.77 -15.89
N THR A 593 35.00 17.74 -15.12
CA THR A 593 35.30 16.41 -15.66
C THR A 593 34.57 15.32 -14.88
N CYS A 594 34.50 14.14 -15.48
CA CYS A 594 34.00 12.92 -14.84
C CYS A 594 34.86 12.43 -13.65
N ALA A 595 36.00 13.06 -13.34
CA ALA A 595 36.88 12.66 -12.24
C ALA A 595 36.33 13.04 -10.86
N ALA A 596 35.55 14.13 -10.77
CA ALA A 596 34.94 14.59 -9.53
C ALA A 596 33.55 15.23 -9.79
N PRO A 597 32.58 14.47 -10.32
CA PRO A 597 31.23 14.97 -10.51
C PRO A 597 30.59 15.30 -9.15
N ILE A 598 29.77 16.36 -9.12
CA ILE A 598 28.99 16.67 -7.91
C ILE A 598 27.86 15.64 -7.79
N VAL A 599 27.78 14.98 -6.64
CA VAL A 599 26.72 14.01 -6.35
C VAL A 599 25.48 14.73 -5.86
N VAL A 600 24.34 14.47 -6.52
CA VAL A 600 23.04 15.05 -6.16
C VAL A 600 22.03 13.93 -5.85
N THR A 601 21.13 14.21 -4.91
CA THR A 601 20.03 13.30 -4.53
C THR A 601 18.83 13.48 -5.45
N VAL A 602 17.92 12.51 -5.42
CA VAL A 602 16.63 12.57 -6.13
C VAL A 602 15.52 12.49 -5.07
N PRO A 603 14.53 13.40 -5.07
CA PRO A 603 14.50 14.68 -5.82
C PRO A 603 15.50 15.72 -5.25
N SER A 604 15.86 16.74 -6.04
CA SER A 604 16.67 17.87 -5.57
C SER A 604 16.54 19.12 -6.45
N SER A 605 16.91 20.28 -5.91
CA SER A 605 17.15 21.51 -6.67
C SER A 605 18.50 22.09 -6.24
N THR A 606 19.44 22.24 -7.17
CA THR A 606 20.81 22.68 -6.89
C THR A 606 21.19 23.85 -7.80
N ARG A 607 22.04 24.77 -7.32
CA ARG A 607 22.59 25.86 -8.13
C ARG A 607 24.03 25.55 -8.53
N GLY A 608 24.41 25.93 -9.75
CA GLY A 608 25.77 25.79 -10.26
C GLY A 608 26.18 26.98 -11.13
N ASP A 609 27.43 26.97 -11.58
CA ASP A 609 28.02 27.98 -12.47
C ASP A 609 28.88 27.30 -13.54
N LEU A 610 28.83 27.83 -14.77
CA LEU A 610 29.66 27.41 -15.91
C LEU A 610 30.87 28.32 -16.15
N ASN A 611 31.08 29.36 -15.33
CA ASN A 611 32.27 30.22 -15.46
C ASN A 611 33.56 29.44 -15.21
N GLY A 612 34.49 29.50 -16.16
CA GLY A 612 35.76 28.77 -16.09
C GLY A 612 35.66 27.28 -16.48
N ALA A 613 34.45 26.75 -16.72
CA ALA A 613 34.26 25.43 -17.28
C ALA A 613 34.82 25.36 -18.71
N ARG A 614 35.51 24.27 -19.02
CA ARG A 614 35.95 23.95 -20.38
C ARG A 614 34.82 23.21 -21.08
N ASN A 615 34.89 23.12 -22.41
CA ASN A 615 33.99 22.27 -23.18
C ASN A 615 34.67 20.90 -23.29
N ASP A 616 34.48 20.07 -22.27
CA ASP A 616 35.10 18.75 -22.20
C ASP A 616 34.18 17.66 -22.82
N PHE A 617 32.87 17.92 -22.91
CA PHE A 617 31.87 17.01 -23.48
C PHE A 617 30.92 17.71 -24.46
N THR A 618 30.55 16.97 -25.52
CA THR A 618 29.55 17.43 -26.51
C THR A 618 28.33 16.50 -26.54
N PRO A 619 27.10 17.04 -26.56
CA PRO A 619 25.89 16.23 -26.67
C PRO A 619 25.78 15.51 -28.03
N LEU A 620 25.21 14.31 -28.02
CA LEU A 620 24.86 13.58 -29.24
C LEU A 620 23.57 14.16 -29.82
N THR A 621 23.65 14.71 -31.04
CA THR A 621 22.49 15.29 -31.75
C THR A 621 21.80 14.28 -32.66
N MET A 622 22.50 13.24 -33.12
CA MET A 622 21.89 12.17 -33.93
C MET A 622 21.05 11.23 -33.05
N GLY A 623 19.73 11.24 -33.26
CA GLY A 623 18.78 10.44 -32.49
C GLY A 623 17.99 11.21 -31.43
N PHE A 624 18.31 12.49 -31.22
CA PHE A 624 17.65 13.37 -30.23
C PHE A 624 17.21 14.67 -30.90
N PRO A 625 15.99 14.72 -31.49
CA PRO A 625 15.55 15.85 -32.34
C PRO A 625 15.35 17.19 -31.61
N GLY A 626 15.51 17.23 -30.28
CA GLY A 626 15.50 18.45 -29.46
C GLY A 626 16.87 18.85 -28.92
N CYS A 627 17.97 18.41 -29.56
CA CYS A 627 19.32 18.77 -29.14
C CYS A 627 20.05 19.57 -30.21
N ALA A 628 20.29 20.84 -29.94
CA ALA A 628 21.26 21.65 -30.65
C ALA A 628 22.18 22.39 -29.66
N GLY A 629 23.35 22.81 -30.13
CA GLY A 629 24.33 23.51 -29.31
C GLY A 629 25.33 22.59 -28.60
N GLY A 630 25.77 23.00 -27.41
CA GLY A 630 26.80 22.35 -26.61
C GLY A 630 28.22 22.79 -26.97
N ALA A 631 28.38 24.06 -27.34
CA ALA A 631 29.67 24.67 -27.63
C ALA A 631 30.20 25.53 -26.46
N GLY A 632 29.43 25.66 -25.37
CA GLY A 632 29.78 26.33 -24.13
C GLY A 632 30.68 25.49 -23.22
N GLY A 633 30.98 25.98 -22.02
CA GLY A 633 31.62 25.16 -20.99
C GLY A 633 30.60 24.22 -20.36
N ASP A 634 31.04 23.07 -19.86
CA ASP A 634 30.14 22.06 -19.32
C ASP A 634 30.57 21.53 -17.95
N VAL A 635 29.57 21.09 -17.18
CA VAL A 635 29.80 20.50 -15.85
C VAL A 635 28.93 19.27 -15.65
N VAL A 636 29.44 18.35 -14.84
CA VAL A 636 28.88 17.02 -14.67
C VAL A 636 28.35 16.80 -13.26
N TYR A 637 27.12 16.31 -13.17
CA TYR A 637 26.51 15.84 -11.93
C TYR A 637 26.32 14.33 -12.00
N ALA A 638 26.46 13.65 -10.86
CA ALA A 638 26.18 12.23 -10.73
C ALA A 638 24.97 12.04 -9.81
N LEU A 639 24.03 11.21 -10.22
CA LEU A 639 22.88 10.82 -9.40
C LEU A 639 22.71 9.31 -9.41
N ARG A 640 22.24 8.78 -8.29
CA ARG A 640 21.91 7.37 -8.12
C ARG A 640 20.40 7.21 -8.06
N VAL A 641 19.87 6.43 -9.00
CA VAL A 641 18.48 6.00 -9.05
C VAL A 641 18.38 4.65 -8.36
N LEU A 642 17.53 4.54 -7.35
CA LEU A 642 17.42 3.34 -6.51
C LEU A 642 16.44 2.30 -7.07
N ARG A 643 15.42 2.74 -7.81
CA ARG A 643 14.35 1.92 -8.40
C ARG A 643 13.98 2.42 -9.79
N ASP A 644 13.32 1.59 -10.57
CA ASP A 644 12.83 2.01 -11.88
C ASP A 644 11.75 3.09 -11.71
N THR A 645 11.95 4.25 -12.35
CA THR A 645 11.10 5.43 -12.21
C THR A 645 11.22 6.33 -13.44
N THR A 646 10.32 7.27 -13.62
CA THR A 646 10.48 8.35 -14.60
C THR A 646 11.22 9.51 -13.96
N LEU A 647 12.33 9.97 -14.54
CA LEU A 647 13.02 11.18 -14.08
C LEU A 647 12.69 12.36 -14.96
N THR A 648 12.38 13.50 -14.33
CA THR A 648 12.31 14.81 -14.99
C THR A 648 13.42 15.72 -14.47
N ILE A 649 14.24 16.24 -15.37
CA ILE A 649 15.35 17.13 -15.05
C ILE A 649 15.22 18.39 -15.89
N ASP A 650 15.29 19.56 -15.27
CA ASP A 650 15.26 20.84 -15.99
C ASP A 650 16.21 21.88 -15.43
N THR A 651 16.47 22.90 -16.25
CA THR A 651 17.27 24.07 -15.90
C THR A 651 16.44 25.34 -15.71
N LEU A 652 15.15 25.19 -15.36
CA LEU A 652 14.24 26.34 -15.21
C LEU A 652 14.72 27.28 -14.10
N GLY A 653 14.76 28.57 -14.41
CA GLY A 653 15.30 29.62 -13.54
C GLY A 653 16.75 30.01 -13.84
N SER A 654 17.41 29.35 -14.80
CA SER A 654 18.73 29.75 -15.30
C SER A 654 18.64 31.01 -16.18
N ASN A 655 19.71 31.82 -16.17
CA ASN A 655 19.71 33.13 -16.82
C ASN A 655 20.46 33.18 -18.17
N PHE A 656 20.87 32.03 -18.69
CA PHE A 656 21.55 31.87 -19.98
C PHE A 656 20.95 30.69 -20.75
N ASP A 657 21.42 30.54 -21.99
CA ASP A 657 20.98 29.50 -22.92
C ASP A 657 21.64 28.14 -22.60
N THR A 658 20.87 27.25 -21.97
CA THR A 658 21.37 25.95 -21.49
C THR A 658 21.14 24.85 -22.51
N VAL A 659 21.99 23.83 -22.49
CA VAL A 659 21.75 22.52 -23.10
C VAL A 659 21.90 21.45 -22.03
N LEU A 660 20.92 20.57 -21.92
CA LEU A 660 20.85 19.54 -20.89
C LEU A 660 20.84 18.16 -21.52
N TYR A 661 21.74 17.27 -21.08
CA TYR A 661 21.73 15.88 -21.53
C TYR A 661 22.18 14.90 -20.45
N VAL A 662 21.71 13.66 -20.58
CA VAL A 662 21.89 12.62 -19.57
C VAL A 662 22.50 11.37 -20.18
N ARG A 663 23.52 10.82 -19.53
CA ARG A 663 24.14 9.53 -19.88
C ARG A 663 24.02 8.53 -18.74
N ARG A 664 23.86 7.26 -19.07
CA ARG A 664 24.02 6.17 -18.08
C ARG A 664 25.50 5.87 -17.88
N SER A 665 25.89 5.42 -16.69
CA SER A 665 27.28 4.99 -16.42
C SER A 665 27.82 4.04 -17.51
N PRO A 666 29.09 4.20 -17.94
CA PRO A 666 30.13 5.10 -17.41
C PRO A 666 30.05 6.54 -17.95
N CYS A 667 30.50 7.53 -17.17
CA CYS A 667 30.35 8.97 -17.47
C CYS A 667 30.87 9.40 -18.87
N GLU A 668 32.11 9.05 -19.22
CA GLU A 668 32.74 9.56 -20.46
C GLU A 668 32.20 8.92 -21.76
N SER A 669 31.71 7.69 -21.70
CA SER A 669 31.39 6.88 -22.90
C SER A 669 30.02 6.20 -22.86
N GLY A 670 29.24 6.48 -21.81
CA GLY A 670 27.93 5.90 -21.61
C GLY A 670 26.90 6.35 -22.66
N PRO A 671 25.84 5.56 -22.87
CA PRO A 671 24.79 5.92 -23.81
C PRO A 671 24.06 7.18 -23.32
N GLN A 672 23.90 8.15 -24.22
CA GLN A 672 22.99 9.28 -23.98
C GLN A 672 21.56 8.77 -24.04
N LEU A 673 20.76 9.12 -23.04
CA LEU A 673 19.39 8.65 -22.87
C LEU A 673 18.36 9.73 -23.19
N ALA A 674 18.69 10.96 -22.84
CA ALA A 674 17.84 12.11 -23.09
C ALA A 674 18.71 13.34 -23.28
N CYS A 675 18.19 14.29 -24.05
CA CYS A 675 18.84 15.56 -24.27
C CYS A 675 17.80 16.56 -24.76
N ASN A 676 17.96 17.83 -24.36
CA ASN A 676 17.12 18.95 -24.74
C ASN A 676 17.93 20.26 -24.70
N ASP A 677 17.73 21.16 -25.65
CA ASP A 677 18.23 22.53 -25.64
C ASP A 677 17.18 23.51 -25.10
N ASP A 678 16.00 23.56 -25.73
CA ASP A 678 14.93 24.47 -25.37
C ASP A 678 13.64 23.72 -25.00
N THR A 679 13.02 24.15 -23.90
CA THR A 679 11.66 23.73 -23.51
C THR A 679 10.71 24.93 -23.40
N SER A 680 11.05 25.93 -22.59
CA SER A 680 10.24 27.13 -22.31
C SER A 680 11.12 28.37 -22.23
N GLY A 681 11.46 28.94 -23.39
CA GLY A 681 12.54 29.92 -23.50
C GLY A 681 13.88 29.23 -23.73
N THR A 682 14.97 29.81 -23.27
CA THR A 682 16.36 29.34 -23.49
C THR A 682 16.82 28.33 -22.43
N THR A 683 15.89 27.62 -21.80
CA THR A 683 16.17 26.68 -20.71
C THR A 683 15.67 25.30 -21.12
N SER A 684 16.34 24.27 -20.61
CA SER A 684 16.19 22.90 -21.09
C SER A 684 15.41 22.03 -20.10
N ARG A 685 14.70 21.03 -20.62
CA ARG A 685 14.07 19.97 -19.81
C ARG A 685 14.13 18.63 -20.51
N VAL A 686 14.49 17.59 -19.76
CA VAL A 686 14.45 16.20 -20.21
C VAL A 686 13.56 15.38 -19.29
N THR A 687 12.79 14.46 -19.87
CA THR A 687 12.03 13.44 -19.14
C THR A 687 12.33 12.08 -19.78
N PHE A 688 12.71 11.09 -18.97
CA PHE A 688 13.04 9.75 -19.46
C PHE A 688 12.81 8.67 -18.41
N ALA A 689 12.54 7.44 -18.87
CA ALA A 689 12.48 6.27 -18.02
C ALA A 689 13.89 5.91 -17.52
N ALA A 690 14.10 6.02 -16.22
CA ALA A 690 15.32 5.62 -15.53
C ALA A 690 15.12 4.23 -14.91
N THR A 691 16.12 3.37 -15.08
CA THR A 691 16.20 2.10 -14.35
C THR A 691 17.12 2.28 -13.16
N ALA A 692 17.04 1.42 -12.15
CA ALA A 692 17.98 1.47 -11.03
C ALA A 692 19.44 1.48 -11.53
N GLY A 693 20.24 2.45 -11.06
CA GLY A 693 21.60 2.66 -11.55
C GLY A 693 22.18 4.05 -11.32
N VAL A 694 23.35 4.31 -11.91
CA VAL A 694 24.06 5.59 -11.82
C VAL A 694 23.96 6.33 -13.15
N TYR A 695 23.56 7.60 -13.07
CA TYR A 695 23.35 8.50 -14.18
C TYR A 695 24.23 9.73 -14.03
N TYR A 696 24.66 10.28 -15.17
CA TYR A 696 25.44 11.50 -15.26
C TYR A 696 24.66 12.54 -16.04
N VAL A 697 24.46 13.71 -15.42
CA VAL A 697 23.73 14.85 -15.98
C VAL A 697 24.75 15.91 -16.36
N PHE A 698 24.67 16.36 -17.60
CA PHE A 698 25.55 17.38 -18.16
C PHE A 698 24.75 18.64 -18.38
N VAL A 699 25.19 19.72 -17.76
CA VAL A 699 24.68 21.07 -18.00
C VAL A 699 25.73 21.79 -18.83
N ASP A 700 25.34 22.28 -19.99
CA ASP A 700 26.22 22.88 -21.00
C ASP A 700 25.60 24.20 -21.48
N GLY A 701 26.43 25.06 -22.08
CA GLY A 701 26.00 26.27 -22.76
C GLY A 701 25.74 26.03 -24.25
N PHE A 702 24.65 26.60 -24.78
CA PHE A 702 24.31 26.45 -26.20
C PHE A 702 25.44 26.88 -27.14
N GLY A 703 26.10 28.01 -26.84
CA GLY A 703 27.22 28.57 -27.60
C GLY A 703 28.47 28.80 -26.75
N ALA A 704 29.61 29.05 -27.39
CA ALA A 704 30.91 29.28 -26.71
C ALA A 704 30.94 30.50 -25.75
N GLU A 705 29.93 31.35 -25.81
CA GLU A 705 29.74 32.51 -24.92
C GLU A 705 28.58 32.33 -23.93
N ALA A 706 27.81 31.25 -24.04
CA ALA A 706 26.70 30.95 -23.12
C ALA A 706 27.26 30.32 -21.84
N ARG A 707 27.39 31.15 -20.80
CA ARG A 707 27.91 30.78 -19.47
C ARG A 707 27.27 31.67 -18.41
N GLY A 708 27.21 31.16 -17.18
CA GLY A 708 26.66 31.86 -16.02
C GLY A 708 26.05 30.89 -15.00
N ASN A 709 25.28 31.45 -14.09
CA ASN A 709 24.62 30.69 -13.02
C ASN A 709 23.40 29.93 -13.55
N PHE A 710 23.28 28.66 -13.22
CA PHE A 710 22.12 27.83 -13.53
C PHE A 710 21.47 27.26 -12.27
N VAL A 711 20.20 26.92 -12.40
CA VAL A 711 19.46 26.09 -11.46
C VAL A 711 19.27 24.74 -12.13
N LEU A 712 19.53 23.64 -11.43
CA LEU A 712 19.27 22.27 -11.88
C LEU A 712 18.22 21.65 -10.96
N ASN A 713 17.03 21.40 -11.52
CA ASN A 713 15.92 20.78 -10.82
C ASN A 713 15.81 19.32 -11.25
N ILE A 714 15.70 18.41 -10.29
CA ILE A 714 15.56 16.97 -10.49
C ILE A 714 14.34 16.50 -9.72
N ALA A 715 13.34 16.00 -10.44
CA ALA A 715 12.13 15.43 -9.88
C ALA A 715 12.06 13.94 -10.22
N GLU A 716 11.75 13.13 -9.21
CA GLU A 716 11.28 11.76 -9.41
C GLU A 716 9.79 11.83 -9.78
N GLY A 717 9.43 11.20 -10.88
CA GLY A 717 8.04 10.89 -11.20
C GLY A 717 7.55 9.71 -10.36
N THR A 718 6.32 9.28 -10.62
CA THR A 718 5.80 8.06 -10.02
C THR A 718 6.71 6.86 -10.37
N PRO A 719 6.90 5.92 -9.44
CA PRO A 719 7.62 4.66 -9.70
C PRO A 719 7.08 3.99 -10.97
N ARG A 720 7.89 3.16 -11.61
CA ARG A 720 7.37 2.32 -12.70
C ARG A 720 6.54 1.19 -12.10
N GLU A 721 5.27 1.08 -12.49
CA GLU A 721 4.36 0.00 -12.09
C GLU A 721 4.97 -1.39 -12.36
N VAL A 722 4.96 -2.29 -11.35
CA VAL A 722 5.37 -3.69 -11.55
C VAL A 722 4.15 -4.47 -12.03
N CYS A 723 4.06 -4.63 -13.35
CA CYS A 723 2.92 -5.14 -14.10
C CYS A 723 2.50 -6.61 -13.86
N ASN A 724 2.80 -7.21 -12.70
CA ASN A 724 2.45 -8.59 -12.36
C ASN A 724 2.39 -8.92 -10.85
N ASN A 725 2.29 -7.93 -9.96
CA ASN A 725 2.34 -8.14 -8.52
C ASN A 725 1.03 -7.77 -7.76
N ARG A 726 -0.02 -7.35 -8.48
CA ARG A 726 -1.36 -6.98 -7.99
C ARG A 726 -1.37 -5.83 -7.00
N ARG A 727 -0.36 -4.98 -7.06
CA ARG A 727 -0.30 -3.74 -6.30
C ARG A 727 -0.43 -2.58 -7.27
N ASP A 728 -0.68 -1.43 -6.70
CA ASP A 728 -0.61 -0.13 -7.35
C ASP A 728 0.74 0.42 -6.87
N ASP A 729 1.82 0.01 -7.54
CA ASP A 729 3.18 0.34 -7.13
C ASP A 729 3.55 1.79 -7.47
N ASP A 730 2.83 2.40 -8.40
CA ASP A 730 3.02 3.80 -8.81
C ASP A 730 2.03 4.79 -8.17
N GLY A 731 0.97 4.29 -7.53
CA GLY A 731 0.02 5.04 -6.70
C GLY A 731 -1.05 5.79 -7.49
N ASP A 732 -1.26 5.46 -8.76
CA ASP A 732 -2.22 6.16 -9.64
C ASP A 732 -3.67 5.64 -9.52
N GLY A 733 -3.87 4.58 -8.75
CA GLY A 733 -5.16 3.93 -8.49
C GLY A 733 -5.50 2.80 -9.47
N GLN A 734 -4.61 2.48 -10.40
CA GLN A 734 -4.68 1.30 -11.27
C GLN A 734 -3.67 0.25 -10.79
N THR A 735 -3.86 -1.02 -11.17
CA THR A 735 -3.02 -2.14 -10.69
C THR A 735 -2.65 -3.04 -11.85
N ASP A 736 -1.39 -3.45 -11.94
CA ASP A 736 -0.87 -4.36 -12.97
C ASP A 736 -1.35 -3.97 -14.40
N CYS A 737 -2.03 -4.89 -15.10
CA CYS A 737 -2.45 -4.75 -16.48
C CYS A 737 -3.74 -3.93 -16.66
N ALA A 738 -4.38 -3.54 -15.55
CA ALA A 738 -5.39 -2.50 -15.58
C ALA A 738 -4.74 -1.11 -15.66
N ASP A 739 -3.44 -1.02 -15.37
CA ASP A 739 -2.65 0.20 -15.47
C ASP A 739 -2.27 0.52 -16.92
N SER A 740 -2.42 1.81 -17.27
CA SER A 740 -2.07 2.33 -18.58
C SER A 740 -0.55 2.34 -18.84
N ASP A 741 0.26 2.39 -17.79
CA ASP A 741 1.72 2.33 -17.85
C ASP A 741 2.24 0.89 -18.09
N CYS A 742 1.39 -0.11 -17.88
CA CYS A 742 1.65 -1.53 -18.19
C CYS A 742 1.24 -1.96 -19.60
N ALA A 743 0.71 -1.06 -20.44
CA ALA A 743 0.19 -1.37 -21.77
C ALA A 743 1.22 -1.98 -22.74
N ALA A 744 2.52 -1.80 -22.49
CA ALA A 744 3.62 -2.35 -23.30
C ALA A 744 4.38 -3.50 -22.62
N ASP A 745 4.04 -3.85 -21.36
CA ASP A 745 4.76 -4.88 -20.61
C ASP A 745 4.40 -6.30 -21.10
N PRO A 746 5.38 -7.16 -21.41
CA PRO A 746 5.13 -8.54 -21.83
C PRO A 746 4.34 -9.38 -20.82
N THR A 747 4.37 -9.04 -19.51
CA THR A 747 3.60 -9.74 -18.48
C THR A 747 2.10 -9.49 -18.60
N CYS A 748 1.70 -8.38 -19.21
CA CYS A 748 0.30 -8.02 -19.42
C CYS A 748 -0.32 -8.54 -20.72
N ARG A 749 0.37 -9.50 -21.35
CA ARG A 749 -0.23 -10.34 -22.40
C ARG A 749 -1.08 -11.47 -21.88
N CYS A 750 -1.03 -11.74 -20.57
CA CYS A 750 -1.85 -12.74 -19.93
C CYS A 750 -2.74 -12.09 -18.86
N VAL A 751 -4.04 -12.35 -18.91
CA VAL A 751 -5.03 -11.82 -17.97
C VAL A 751 -5.64 -13.03 -17.28
N PRO A 752 -5.27 -13.36 -16.02
CA PRO A 752 -5.64 -14.63 -15.39
C PRO A 752 -7.16 -14.79 -15.29
N ALA A 753 -7.73 -15.44 -16.29
CA ALA A 753 -9.12 -15.76 -16.50
C ALA A 753 -9.18 -17.17 -17.12
N PRO A 754 -10.15 -18.02 -16.75
CA PRO A 754 -10.21 -19.37 -17.30
C PRO A 754 -10.34 -19.34 -18.83
N GLU A 755 -9.39 -19.94 -19.54
CA GLU A 755 -9.39 -20.02 -21.01
C GLU A 755 -10.32 -21.14 -21.50
N SER A 756 -11.60 -21.03 -21.14
CA SER A 756 -12.60 -22.10 -21.29
C SER A 756 -13.89 -21.63 -21.96
N SER A 757 -13.90 -20.42 -22.53
CA SER A 757 -15.06 -19.83 -23.19
C SER A 757 -14.82 -19.53 -24.68
N ASP A 758 -15.90 -19.43 -25.45
CA ASP A 758 -15.85 -19.17 -26.88
C ASP A 758 -15.20 -17.83 -27.28
N LEU A 759 -15.19 -16.86 -26.35
CA LEU A 759 -14.57 -15.55 -26.53
C LEU A 759 -13.08 -15.58 -26.16
N THR A 760 -12.74 -16.25 -25.06
CA THR A 760 -11.36 -16.35 -24.57
C THR A 760 -10.50 -17.30 -25.39
N CYS A 761 -11.11 -18.23 -26.13
CA CYS A 761 -10.40 -19.20 -26.98
C CYS A 761 -10.20 -18.75 -28.45
N ARG A 762 -10.44 -17.46 -28.77
CA ARG A 762 -10.20 -16.89 -30.12
C ARG A 762 -9.70 -15.44 -30.12
N ASP A 763 -9.35 -14.89 -28.96
CA ASP A 763 -9.00 -13.47 -28.81
C ASP A 763 -7.50 -13.19 -29.00
N GLY A 764 -6.70 -14.24 -29.23
CA GLY A 764 -5.26 -14.13 -29.48
C GLY A 764 -4.45 -13.91 -28.21
N ARG A 765 -5.02 -14.16 -27.03
CA ARG A 765 -4.39 -13.96 -25.72
C ARG A 765 -4.31 -15.31 -24.98
N ASP A 766 -3.26 -15.44 -24.18
CA ASP A 766 -3.05 -16.54 -23.23
C ASP A 766 -3.73 -16.11 -21.92
N ASN A 767 -5.00 -16.49 -21.77
CA ASN A 767 -5.86 -15.95 -20.73
C ASN A 767 -5.68 -16.70 -19.39
N ASP A 768 -5.15 -17.93 -19.37
CA ASP A 768 -4.86 -18.64 -18.11
C ASP A 768 -3.37 -18.70 -17.74
N CYS A 769 -2.52 -18.06 -18.56
CA CYS A 769 -1.09 -17.87 -18.35
C CYS A 769 -0.27 -19.17 -18.43
N ASP A 770 -0.75 -20.21 -19.10
CA ASP A 770 -0.08 -21.51 -19.18
C ASP A 770 0.97 -21.59 -20.32
N GLY A 771 1.02 -20.57 -21.19
CA GLY A 771 1.92 -20.47 -22.32
C GLY A 771 1.36 -21.02 -23.64
N GLN A 772 0.12 -21.48 -23.64
CA GLN A 772 -0.68 -21.74 -24.84
C GLN A 772 -1.77 -20.67 -24.97
N ALA A 773 -2.34 -20.50 -26.17
CA ALA A 773 -3.35 -19.48 -26.42
C ALA A 773 -4.32 -19.97 -27.49
N ASP A 774 -5.58 -19.58 -27.36
CA ASP A 774 -6.69 -19.98 -28.20
C ASP A 774 -6.73 -21.51 -28.39
N CYS A 775 -6.91 -21.98 -29.62
CA CYS A 775 -6.99 -23.40 -29.94
C CYS A 775 -5.67 -24.17 -29.85
N ALA A 776 -4.57 -23.50 -29.48
CA ALA A 776 -3.36 -24.20 -29.07
C ALA A 776 -3.43 -24.63 -27.60
N ASP A 777 -4.33 -24.02 -26.82
CA ASP A 777 -4.53 -24.27 -25.40
C ASP A 777 -5.30 -25.58 -25.13
N ILE A 778 -4.92 -26.28 -24.05
CA ILE A 778 -5.57 -27.51 -23.62
C ILE A 778 -6.95 -27.25 -23.01
N ASP A 779 -7.14 -26.11 -22.36
CA ASP A 779 -8.38 -25.72 -21.70
C ASP A 779 -9.45 -25.27 -22.72
N CYS A 780 -9.03 -24.87 -23.92
CA CYS A 780 -9.91 -24.55 -25.04
C CYS A 780 -10.45 -25.76 -25.82
N ARG A 781 -9.97 -27.00 -25.56
CA ARG A 781 -10.25 -28.18 -26.42
C ARG A 781 -11.72 -28.56 -26.56
N ASN A 782 -12.54 -28.20 -25.58
CA ASN A 782 -13.98 -28.55 -25.54
C ASN A 782 -14.89 -27.35 -25.86
N THR A 783 -14.32 -26.22 -26.30
CA THR A 783 -15.09 -25.02 -26.65
C THR A 783 -15.50 -25.07 -28.12
N ARG A 784 -16.68 -24.50 -28.44
CA ARG A 784 -17.18 -24.37 -29.81
C ARG A 784 -16.27 -23.46 -30.65
N ALA A 785 -15.43 -22.68 -29.98
CA ALA A 785 -14.35 -21.90 -30.55
C ALA A 785 -13.26 -22.68 -31.27
N CYS A 786 -12.90 -23.84 -30.74
CA CYS A 786 -11.79 -24.63 -31.22
C CYS A 786 -12.19 -25.98 -31.82
N CYS A 787 -13.51 -26.23 -31.90
CA CYS A 787 -14.05 -27.38 -32.60
C CYS A 787 -13.68 -27.35 -34.09
N ARG A 788 -12.94 -28.37 -34.53
CA ARG A 788 -12.65 -28.65 -35.94
C ARG A 788 -13.51 -29.85 -36.32
N PRO A 789 -14.51 -29.71 -37.20
CA PRO A 789 -15.37 -30.83 -37.56
C PRO A 789 -14.54 -31.94 -38.20
N THR A 790 -14.42 -33.05 -37.48
CA THR A 790 -13.67 -34.26 -37.84
C THR A 790 -14.56 -35.28 -38.52
N GLY A 791 -15.89 -35.17 -38.38
CA GLY A 791 -16.86 -36.10 -38.97
C GLY A 791 -18.29 -35.80 -38.55
N ALA A 792 -19.17 -36.79 -38.69
CA ALA A 792 -20.49 -36.81 -38.07
C ALA A 792 -20.42 -37.72 -36.84
N GLU A 793 -21.11 -37.37 -35.76
CA GLU A 793 -21.04 -38.09 -34.49
C GLU A 793 -22.00 -39.29 -34.48
N GLY A 794 -21.64 -40.34 -35.22
CA GLY A 794 -22.57 -41.46 -35.47
C GLY A 794 -21.94 -42.84 -35.55
N ASP A 795 -20.63 -42.98 -35.34
CA ASP A 795 -19.95 -44.27 -35.32
C ASP A 795 -19.43 -44.64 -33.92
N ALA A 796 -19.10 -45.92 -33.74
CA ALA A 796 -18.70 -46.44 -32.43
C ALA A 796 -17.41 -45.83 -31.87
N ARG A 797 -16.62 -45.11 -32.68
CA ARG A 797 -15.39 -44.45 -32.22
C ARG A 797 -15.66 -42.98 -31.91
N SER A 798 -16.45 -42.28 -32.73
CA SER A 798 -16.85 -40.88 -32.48
C SER A 798 -17.80 -40.73 -31.29
N CYS A 799 -18.57 -41.77 -30.95
CA CYS A 799 -19.57 -41.72 -29.89
C CYS A 799 -19.04 -42.11 -28.49
N ALA A 800 -17.73 -42.30 -28.34
CA ALA A 800 -17.09 -42.64 -27.06
C ALA A 800 -15.65 -42.10 -26.95
N ASP A 801 -15.28 -41.13 -27.77
CA ASP A 801 -13.95 -40.52 -27.73
C ASP A 801 -13.91 -39.21 -26.93
N GLY A 802 -15.05 -38.75 -26.43
CA GLY A 802 -15.16 -37.57 -25.56
C GLY A 802 -14.94 -36.26 -26.32
N ILE A 803 -15.17 -36.25 -27.64
CA ILE A 803 -14.96 -35.11 -28.51
C ILE A 803 -16.24 -34.87 -29.31
N ASP A 804 -16.72 -33.62 -29.33
CA ASP A 804 -17.79 -33.14 -30.21
C ASP A 804 -17.26 -33.08 -31.65
N ASN A 805 -17.44 -34.18 -32.39
CA ASN A 805 -16.86 -34.44 -33.70
C ASN A 805 -17.58 -33.69 -34.83
N ASP A 806 -18.81 -33.21 -34.60
CA ASP A 806 -19.63 -32.47 -35.57
C ASP A 806 -20.03 -31.03 -35.14
N CYS A 807 -19.55 -30.59 -33.98
CA CYS A 807 -19.58 -29.23 -33.43
C CYS A 807 -20.97 -28.70 -33.06
N ASP A 808 -21.90 -29.59 -32.72
CA ASP A 808 -23.28 -29.23 -32.37
C ASP A 808 -23.45 -28.88 -30.88
N GLY A 809 -22.47 -29.25 -30.04
CA GLY A 809 -22.39 -28.98 -28.61
C GLY A 809 -22.78 -30.16 -27.72
N LEU A 810 -23.05 -31.33 -28.29
CA LEU A 810 -23.32 -32.58 -27.58
C LEU A 810 -22.15 -33.55 -27.79
N LEU A 811 -21.84 -34.35 -26.76
CA LEU A 811 -20.70 -35.26 -26.78
C LEU A 811 -21.17 -36.70 -26.57
N ASP A 812 -20.60 -37.62 -27.33
CA ASP A 812 -20.75 -39.06 -27.20
C ASP A 812 -22.23 -39.47 -27.07
N CYS A 813 -22.58 -40.19 -26.01
CA CYS A 813 -23.94 -40.69 -25.79
C CYS A 813 -24.98 -39.62 -25.45
N ALA A 814 -24.55 -38.36 -25.24
CA ALA A 814 -25.47 -37.23 -25.15
C ALA A 814 -25.85 -36.70 -26.54
N ASP A 815 -25.09 -37.09 -27.58
CA ASP A 815 -25.35 -36.74 -28.97
C ASP A 815 -26.47 -37.63 -29.58
N PRO A 816 -27.51 -37.03 -30.20
CA PRO A 816 -28.59 -37.77 -30.85
C PRO A 816 -28.12 -38.68 -32.00
N GLY A 817 -27.02 -38.36 -32.67
CA GLY A 817 -26.36 -39.17 -33.70
C GLY A 817 -25.81 -40.50 -33.15
N CYS A 818 -25.55 -40.56 -31.85
CA CYS A 818 -25.02 -41.75 -31.16
C CYS A 818 -26.09 -42.68 -30.58
N ALA A 819 -27.37 -42.34 -30.67
CA ALA A 819 -28.47 -43.09 -30.05
C ALA A 819 -28.56 -44.56 -30.51
N ALA A 820 -28.15 -44.87 -31.74
CA ALA A 820 -28.14 -46.23 -32.29
C ALA A 820 -26.88 -47.04 -31.91
N GLN A 821 -25.90 -46.44 -31.23
CA GLN A 821 -24.68 -47.14 -30.81
C GLN A 821 -24.94 -47.94 -29.54
N ARG A 822 -24.64 -49.24 -29.57
CA ARG A 822 -24.83 -50.19 -28.45
C ARG A 822 -24.22 -49.75 -27.12
N MET A 823 -23.18 -48.91 -27.14
CA MET A 823 -22.52 -48.40 -25.94
C MET A 823 -23.25 -47.21 -25.29
N CYS A 824 -24.09 -46.51 -26.04
CA CYS A 824 -24.90 -45.36 -25.61
C CYS A 824 -26.36 -45.72 -25.35
N CYS A 825 -26.79 -46.87 -25.88
CA CYS A 825 -28.10 -47.45 -25.61
C CYS A 825 -28.22 -47.91 -24.14
N ARG A 826 -29.22 -47.40 -23.42
CA ARG A 826 -29.63 -47.90 -22.09
C ARG A 826 -30.90 -48.71 -22.26
N PRO A 827 -30.90 -50.03 -22.01
CA PRO A 827 -32.08 -50.86 -22.26
C PRO A 827 -33.20 -50.42 -21.31
N THR A 828 -34.28 -49.91 -21.89
CA THR A 828 -35.51 -49.52 -21.17
C THR A 828 -36.44 -50.73 -21.02
N ALA A 829 -36.25 -51.76 -21.85
CA ALA A 829 -36.91 -53.05 -21.78
C ALA A 829 -35.89 -54.20 -21.93
N ALA A 830 -36.26 -55.40 -21.47
CA ALA A 830 -35.44 -56.60 -21.67
C ALA A 830 -35.60 -57.22 -23.07
N ARG A 831 -36.67 -56.84 -23.76
CA ARG A 831 -37.06 -57.20 -25.13
C ARG A 831 -37.96 -56.10 -25.69
N GLU A 832 -37.85 -55.75 -26.95
CA GLU A 832 -38.81 -54.85 -27.60
C GLU A 832 -40.18 -55.52 -27.75
N MET A 833 -41.17 -55.09 -26.95
CA MET A 833 -42.50 -55.70 -26.94
C MET A 833 -43.62 -54.68 -26.80
N GLY A 834 -44.69 -54.90 -27.57
CA GLY A 834 -45.87 -54.03 -27.58
C GLY A 834 -45.71 -52.83 -28.51
N VAL A 835 -46.83 -52.24 -28.92
CA VAL A 835 -46.88 -51.25 -30.01
C VAL A 835 -45.99 -50.02 -29.74
N GLY A 836 -45.91 -49.56 -28.49
CA GLY A 836 -45.12 -48.38 -28.14
C GLY A 836 -43.62 -48.56 -28.37
N ALA A 837 -43.04 -49.65 -27.84
CA ALA A 837 -41.60 -49.93 -27.97
C ALA A 837 -41.21 -50.47 -29.35
N CYS A 838 -42.19 -50.89 -30.17
CA CYS A 838 -41.97 -51.43 -31.50
C CYS A 838 -42.24 -50.42 -32.63
N THR A 839 -42.47 -49.13 -32.30
CA THR A 839 -42.73 -48.07 -33.29
C THR A 839 -42.08 -46.72 -32.98
N ASP A 840 -41.24 -46.63 -31.94
CA ASP A 840 -40.70 -45.36 -31.47
C ASP A 840 -39.34 -44.99 -32.10
N GLY A 841 -38.79 -45.85 -32.96
CA GLY A 841 -37.53 -45.62 -33.66
C GLY A 841 -36.29 -45.92 -32.83
N VAL A 842 -36.47 -46.40 -31.59
CA VAL A 842 -35.39 -46.60 -30.61
C VAL A 842 -35.18 -48.10 -30.39
N ASP A 843 -33.91 -48.51 -30.33
CA ASP A 843 -33.51 -49.86 -29.91
C ASP A 843 -33.68 -49.99 -28.38
N ASN A 844 -34.86 -50.41 -27.93
CA ASN A 844 -35.28 -50.35 -26.54
C ASN A 844 -34.69 -51.48 -25.67
N ASP A 845 -34.16 -52.54 -26.28
CA ASP A 845 -33.46 -53.64 -25.60
C ASP A 845 -31.95 -53.73 -25.92
N CYS A 846 -31.46 -52.82 -26.76
CA CYS A 846 -30.06 -52.60 -27.12
C CYS A 846 -29.40 -53.76 -27.87
N ASP A 847 -30.17 -54.52 -28.64
CA ASP A 847 -29.65 -55.64 -29.41
C ASP A 847 -29.11 -55.24 -30.80
N GLY A 848 -29.22 -53.96 -31.17
CA GLY A 848 -28.71 -53.33 -32.38
C GLY A 848 -29.69 -53.30 -33.55
N VAL A 849 -30.95 -53.69 -33.34
CA VAL A 849 -32.03 -53.61 -34.31
C VAL A 849 -33.24 -52.99 -33.60
N SER A 850 -33.98 -52.10 -34.27
CA SER A 850 -35.14 -51.44 -33.65
C SER A 850 -36.45 -51.70 -34.39
N ASP A 851 -37.54 -51.60 -33.64
CA ASP A 851 -38.93 -51.63 -34.10
C ASP A 851 -39.26 -52.89 -34.94
N CYS A 852 -40.01 -52.74 -36.03
CA CYS A 852 -40.42 -53.83 -36.91
C CYS A 852 -39.27 -54.56 -37.62
N SER A 853 -38.04 -54.04 -37.55
CA SER A 853 -36.87 -54.79 -38.03
C SER A 853 -36.41 -55.80 -36.99
N ASP A 854 -36.78 -55.58 -35.72
CA ASP A 854 -36.45 -56.43 -34.59
C ASP A 854 -37.29 -57.70 -34.55
N SER A 855 -36.67 -58.78 -34.08
CA SER A 855 -37.29 -60.10 -33.98
C SER A 855 -38.21 -60.28 -32.77
N ASP A 856 -38.01 -59.51 -31.70
CA ASP A 856 -38.87 -59.48 -30.52
C ASP A 856 -40.19 -58.74 -30.80
N CYS A 857 -40.20 -57.76 -31.71
CA CYS A 857 -41.40 -57.12 -32.28
C CYS A 857 -42.12 -57.97 -33.35
N ARG A 858 -41.50 -59.08 -33.79
CA ARG A 858 -42.03 -60.03 -34.78
C ARG A 858 -41.77 -61.50 -34.38
N PRO A 859 -42.40 -61.99 -33.30
CA PRO A 859 -42.11 -63.31 -32.73
C PRO A 859 -42.52 -64.50 -33.63
N SER A 860 -43.33 -64.29 -34.67
CA SER A 860 -43.74 -65.33 -35.63
C SER A 860 -43.04 -65.17 -36.98
N ALA A 861 -42.04 -66.01 -37.26
CA ALA A 861 -41.17 -65.93 -38.44
C ALA A 861 -41.82 -66.34 -39.79
N THR A 862 -43.16 -66.39 -39.91
CA THR A 862 -43.81 -66.66 -41.19
C THR A 862 -43.79 -65.43 -42.10
N SER A 863 -42.89 -65.46 -43.07
CA SER A 863 -42.73 -64.50 -44.18
C SER A 863 -44.08 -64.02 -44.74
N GLY A 864 -44.49 -62.79 -44.39
CA GLY A 864 -45.77 -62.17 -44.72
C GLY A 864 -46.64 -61.75 -43.52
N GLY A 865 -46.12 -61.84 -42.30
CA GLY A 865 -46.83 -61.52 -41.05
C GLY A 865 -46.84 -60.02 -40.67
N GLU A 866 -47.85 -59.67 -39.86
CA GLU A 866 -48.05 -58.37 -39.22
C GLU A 866 -46.87 -57.99 -38.31
N CYS A 867 -46.50 -56.71 -38.23
CA CYS A 867 -45.67 -56.17 -37.16
C CYS A 867 -46.54 -55.76 -35.97
N CYS A 868 -45.97 -55.63 -34.76
CA CYS A 868 -46.67 -55.03 -33.64
C CYS A 868 -46.67 -53.49 -33.73
N ASN A 869 -47.41 -52.90 -34.69
CA ASN A 869 -47.38 -51.44 -34.95
C ASN A 869 -48.76 -50.77 -35.03
N GLY A 870 -49.86 -51.50 -34.83
CA GLY A 870 -51.22 -50.97 -34.92
C GLY A 870 -51.77 -50.88 -36.34
N VAL A 871 -51.07 -51.46 -37.33
CA VAL A 871 -51.42 -51.40 -38.75
C VAL A 871 -51.63 -52.81 -39.30
N ASP A 872 -52.57 -52.95 -40.26
CA ASP A 872 -52.79 -54.18 -41.02
C ASP A 872 -51.79 -54.25 -42.19
N ASP A 873 -50.57 -54.69 -41.90
CA ASP A 873 -49.40 -54.68 -42.78
C ASP A 873 -49.58 -55.60 -44.00
N ASN A 874 -50.35 -56.70 -43.88
CA ASN A 874 -50.64 -57.59 -45.02
C ASN A 874 -52.05 -57.41 -45.62
N SER A 875 -52.79 -56.40 -45.16
CA SER A 875 -54.11 -55.99 -45.69
C SER A 875 -55.20 -57.08 -45.60
N ASN A 876 -55.10 -58.01 -44.66
CA ASN A 876 -56.10 -59.07 -44.43
C ASN A 876 -57.26 -58.64 -43.51
N ARG A 877 -57.20 -57.40 -43.00
CA ARG A 877 -58.13 -56.73 -42.07
C ARG A 877 -58.03 -57.18 -40.61
N LEU A 878 -56.96 -57.87 -40.25
CA LEU A 878 -56.64 -58.30 -38.89
C LEU A 878 -55.34 -57.60 -38.46
N ILE A 879 -55.51 -56.47 -37.77
CA ILE A 879 -54.41 -55.63 -37.29
C ILE A 879 -53.61 -56.37 -36.21
N ASP A 880 -52.29 -56.46 -36.40
CA ASP A 880 -51.29 -57.04 -35.47
C ASP A 880 -51.58 -58.48 -34.98
N GLU A 881 -52.35 -59.27 -35.73
CA GLU A 881 -52.83 -60.57 -35.23
C GLU A 881 -51.68 -61.56 -35.01
N PHE A 882 -51.53 -62.07 -33.77
CA PHE A 882 -50.44 -62.95 -33.34
C PHE A 882 -49.02 -62.37 -33.52
N ALA A 883 -48.89 -61.05 -33.70
CA ALA A 883 -47.62 -60.36 -33.96
C ALA A 883 -47.05 -59.62 -32.75
N CYS A 884 -47.87 -59.23 -31.77
CA CYS A 884 -47.36 -58.59 -30.57
C CYS A 884 -46.98 -59.63 -29.51
N ALA A 885 -45.69 -59.73 -29.18
CA ALA A 885 -45.22 -60.49 -28.03
C ALA A 885 -45.78 -59.92 -26.71
N CYS A 886 -46.04 -60.78 -25.73
CA CYS A 886 -46.57 -60.37 -24.44
C CYS A 886 -46.18 -61.34 -23.32
N GLU A 887 -46.05 -60.80 -22.10
CA GLU A 887 -45.88 -61.57 -20.87
C GLU A 887 -47.16 -61.59 -20.02
N GLY A 888 -48.03 -60.58 -20.16
CA GLY A 888 -49.32 -60.51 -19.50
C GLY A 888 -50.38 -59.76 -20.31
N SER A 889 -51.66 -60.00 -20.03
CA SER A 889 -52.77 -59.46 -20.83
C SER A 889 -52.89 -57.93 -20.81
N ALA A 890 -52.25 -57.24 -19.86
CA ALA A 890 -52.21 -55.78 -19.83
C ALA A 890 -51.46 -55.20 -21.05
N GLN A 891 -50.45 -55.91 -21.55
CA GLN A 891 -49.63 -55.48 -22.70
C GLN A 891 -50.36 -55.66 -24.04
N CYS A 892 -51.52 -56.33 -24.05
CA CYS A 892 -52.33 -56.54 -25.25
C CYS A 892 -53.43 -55.48 -25.42
N SER A 893 -53.46 -54.46 -24.55
CA SER A 893 -54.43 -53.38 -24.63
C SER A 893 -54.16 -52.51 -25.86
N GLY A 894 -55.13 -52.42 -26.78
CA GLY A 894 -55.02 -51.64 -28.01
C GLY A 894 -54.53 -52.42 -29.23
N VAL A 895 -53.96 -53.62 -29.04
CA VAL A 895 -53.58 -54.53 -30.14
C VAL A 895 -54.85 -55.03 -30.84
N GLY A 896 -54.98 -54.80 -32.14
CA GLY A 896 -56.18 -55.14 -32.92
C GLY A 896 -57.32 -54.10 -32.85
N ALA A 897 -57.08 -52.91 -32.27
CA ALA A 897 -58.07 -51.84 -32.17
C ALA A 897 -58.53 -51.38 -33.58
N GLY A 898 -59.83 -51.52 -33.87
CA GLY A 898 -60.40 -51.21 -35.19
C GLY A 898 -60.61 -52.41 -36.11
N GLY A 899 -60.08 -53.59 -35.75
CA GLY A 899 -60.37 -54.87 -36.41
C GLY A 899 -61.63 -55.57 -35.87
N PRO A 900 -62.02 -56.73 -36.43
CA PRO A 900 -63.20 -57.50 -35.98
C PRO A 900 -63.09 -58.06 -34.56
N PHE A 901 -61.88 -58.08 -33.97
CA PHE A 901 -61.61 -58.56 -32.61
C PHE A 901 -60.80 -57.53 -31.80
N PRO A 902 -61.43 -56.50 -31.22
CA PRO A 902 -60.74 -55.37 -30.57
C PRO A 902 -60.25 -55.67 -29.14
N SER A 903 -60.50 -56.86 -28.61
CA SER A 903 -60.14 -57.24 -27.23
C SER A 903 -59.24 -58.47 -27.22
N ASN A 904 -57.94 -58.24 -27.27
CA ASN A 904 -56.93 -59.29 -27.25
C ASN A 904 -56.45 -59.57 -25.83
N THR A 905 -56.05 -60.82 -25.58
CA THR A 905 -55.46 -61.27 -24.32
C THR A 905 -54.14 -61.96 -24.60
N CYS A 906 -53.24 -61.95 -23.62
CA CYS A 906 -51.96 -62.62 -23.79
C CYS A 906 -52.13 -64.13 -23.66
N TRP A 907 -51.80 -64.89 -24.71
CA TRP A 907 -51.77 -66.36 -24.66
C TRP A 907 -50.45 -66.84 -24.06
N SER A 908 -50.27 -66.51 -22.78
CA SER A 908 -49.04 -66.69 -22.02
C SER A 908 -48.57 -68.14 -21.91
N THR A 909 -49.51 -69.10 -21.94
CA THR A 909 -49.23 -70.54 -21.76
C THR A 909 -48.90 -71.28 -23.05
N THR A 910 -49.15 -70.68 -24.21
CA THR A 910 -49.00 -71.34 -25.52
C THR A 910 -47.92 -70.69 -26.38
N PHE A 911 -48.01 -69.38 -26.65
CA PHE A 911 -47.10 -68.68 -27.57
C PHE A 911 -46.54 -67.36 -27.03
N ARG A 912 -47.04 -66.85 -25.89
CA ARG A 912 -46.66 -65.52 -25.38
C ARG A 912 -46.87 -64.41 -26.41
N VAL A 913 -48.00 -64.48 -27.11
CA VAL A 913 -48.43 -63.46 -28.08
C VAL A 913 -49.84 -62.98 -27.74
N CYS A 914 -50.11 -61.73 -28.07
CA CYS A 914 -51.43 -61.15 -28.00
C CYS A 914 -52.31 -61.75 -29.09
N ALA A 915 -53.43 -62.34 -28.68
CA ALA A 915 -54.37 -62.97 -29.59
C ALA A 915 -55.81 -62.75 -29.14
N PRO A 916 -56.79 -62.86 -30.06
CA PRO A 916 -58.20 -62.77 -29.70
C PRO A 916 -58.57 -63.84 -28.68
N ARG A 917 -59.53 -63.53 -27.82
CA ARG A 917 -59.97 -64.49 -26.82
C ARG A 917 -60.57 -65.73 -27.47
N CYS A 918 -60.17 -66.92 -27.02
CA CYS A 918 -60.63 -68.19 -27.58
C CYS A 918 -62.15 -68.38 -27.50
N ASP A 919 -62.81 -67.75 -26.53
CA ASP A 919 -64.28 -67.78 -26.42
C ASP A 919 -64.99 -67.06 -27.57
N LEU A 920 -64.31 -66.11 -28.22
CA LEU A 920 -64.81 -65.41 -29.42
C LEU A 920 -64.49 -66.16 -30.72
N LEU A 921 -63.54 -67.10 -30.68
CA LEU A 921 -63.08 -67.88 -31.84
C LEU A 921 -63.73 -69.27 -31.94
N GLY A 922 -64.73 -69.59 -31.10
CA GLY A 922 -65.43 -70.88 -31.11
C GLY A 922 -65.06 -71.81 -29.95
N GLY A 923 -64.37 -71.30 -28.92
CA GLY A 923 -64.15 -71.96 -27.64
C GLY A 923 -63.33 -73.25 -27.74
N ASN A 924 -63.74 -74.30 -27.00
CA ASN A 924 -63.00 -75.57 -26.92
C ASN A 924 -62.80 -76.24 -28.29
N LEU A 925 -63.75 -76.08 -29.22
CA LEU A 925 -63.63 -76.64 -30.57
C LEU A 925 -62.48 -75.98 -31.34
N PHE A 926 -62.37 -74.66 -31.26
CA PHE A 926 -61.27 -73.93 -31.87
C PHE A 926 -59.93 -74.31 -31.23
N CYS A 927 -59.84 -74.27 -29.89
CA CYS A 927 -58.60 -74.64 -29.20
C CYS A 927 -58.17 -76.08 -29.52
N SER A 928 -59.07 -77.06 -29.46
CA SER A 928 -58.73 -78.46 -29.73
C SER A 928 -58.37 -78.77 -31.18
N ASN A 929 -58.90 -78.00 -32.15
CA ASN A 929 -58.55 -78.13 -33.58
C ASN A 929 -57.23 -77.44 -33.90
N PHE A 930 -56.96 -76.30 -33.27
CA PHE A 930 -55.73 -75.54 -33.47
C PHE A 930 -54.56 -76.17 -32.69
N PHE A 931 -54.84 -76.70 -31.48
CA PHE A 931 -53.91 -77.48 -30.64
C PHE A 931 -54.60 -78.70 -30.01
N ALA A 932 -54.26 -79.88 -30.54
CA ALA A 932 -54.78 -81.15 -30.02
C ALA A 932 -54.53 -81.28 -28.51
N GLY A 933 -55.61 -81.53 -27.76
CA GLY A 933 -55.56 -81.69 -26.31
C GLY A 933 -55.65 -80.39 -25.50
N THR A 934 -55.94 -79.24 -26.12
CA THR A 934 -56.21 -77.98 -25.40
C THR A 934 -57.70 -77.67 -25.29
N ARG A 935 -58.06 -76.85 -24.29
CA ARG A 935 -59.41 -76.31 -24.06
C ARG A 935 -59.33 -74.80 -23.86
N CYS A 936 -60.40 -74.11 -24.21
CA CYS A 936 -60.52 -72.67 -23.98
C CYS A 936 -60.78 -72.41 -22.49
N ASN A 937 -59.89 -71.66 -21.84
CA ASN A 937 -60.14 -71.14 -20.51
C ASN A 937 -60.95 -69.85 -20.63
N THR A 938 -62.25 -69.92 -20.36
CA THR A 938 -63.15 -68.77 -20.51
C THR A 938 -62.89 -67.63 -19.53
N MET A 939 -62.11 -67.87 -18.47
CA MET A 939 -61.74 -66.84 -17.50
C MET A 939 -60.57 -65.99 -18.00
N THR A 940 -59.54 -66.63 -18.58
CA THR A 940 -58.34 -65.95 -19.10
C THR A 940 -58.43 -65.61 -20.59
N GLY A 941 -59.31 -66.31 -21.33
CA GLY A 941 -59.51 -66.16 -22.77
C GLY A 941 -58.44 -66.85 -23.63
N GLU A 942 -57.53 -67.62 -23.05
CA GLU A 942 -56.48 -68.37 -23.77
C GLU A 942 -56.83 -69.85 -23.97
N CYS A 943 -56.26 -70.46 -25.01
CA CYS A 943 -56.26 -71.91 -25.18
C CYS A 943 -55.20 -72.54 -24.27
N VAL A 944 -55.63 -73.29 -23.26
CA VAL A 944 -54.76 -73.94 -22.27
C VAL A 944 -54.81 -75.46 -22.42
N ARG A 945 -53.73 -76.17 -22.08
CA ARG A 945 -53.73 -77.64 -22.08
C ARG A 945 -54.63 -78.24 -20.99
#